data_AF-A0A4Q4XME7-F1
#
_entry.id   AF-A0A4Q4XME7-F1
#
_cell.length_a   1.000
_cell.length_b   1.000
_cell.length_c   1.000
_cell.angle_alpha   90.00
_cell.angle_beta   90.00
_cell.angle_gamma   90.00
#
_symmetry.space_group_name_H-M   'P 1'
#
loop_
_entity.id
_entity.type
_entity.pdbx_description
1 polymer ?
#
loop_
_entity_poly.entity_id
_entity_poly.type
_entity_poly.pdbx_seq_one_letter_code
_entity_poly.pdbx_strand_id
1 'polypeptide(L)'
;MDSEEAFCYPYTQTIDESRIEVSYTIRYPELKESENRWAMRQTAVYHCYNTQTRQSVFVLLSPAVNSLAHQRAQQYLTACHSGNLKGLFWLHDIVFSAYLPAWRQYIADLERKFLPISGTTFSTYIDKELRVGYDNLSTLVSLQNRFLQVPAILGHAINTLKELYVLLDEHPLLRILPFETRQLTIQLRNQYSNCRAYSRTATYLQQRTQATATLLSDTLSFRDQVVAKEQNGTMLQLNKSAVFITMLTLFYLPASFVATFFGMNFFDLDNETGRIVGSSMIWIFVASAVLLTAATFASGIYRQIYQKLERKGDERLRFAPKGFLAAHPALTEEIFVDTVKKRRLQRFLAILIFASFPIAALITFTTRLIISDAWLVRKNEEHLVYPLPADLEQLERLFKDDVTAYRFYITQACFCPVVLRHREEVRIEHPERYRLPYLEEQPLAEGSFGKVYKVRVAKGHFINPRGSTPFTVNTAPMDIARKDYVITPEFRVQREREIMETILNSSSRSENIVESFGGLEISPTTYCLFMPLAICDLRAYMMEHHTTPPNTEEAKANYIRCAEGLAGGLSFLHQGIDTPDLDKLVCYHMDLKPDNILLFQEENRWVWKLSDFGMSCVKKRRRVDEHIEAEKDFNRWFVRRRMPEREPSVDPTRNNRGEGTYLAPESMFRNPKMTASSDVWSLGCVISVLFAYLDDGRDGVLQYQAHRMYHRKADNYDRFFIPNPGFLPNMVHPAIEKEHDKLIRSARSRGHREEKAVEFMLGRLEESVLKIDPERRISAARVKDLLGETFRILKQPEDRSEVLNSIKPPHTRLRKRVGSILQTFGSGKR
;
A
#
# COMPACT_ATOMS: atom_id res chain seq x y z
N MET A 1 40.79 -25.75 -17.22
CA MET A 1 41.73 -24.63 -16.99
C MET A 1 41.08 -23.72 -15.98
N ASP A 2 41.70 -23.60 -14.82
CA ASP A 2 41.11 -23.03 -13.61
C ASP A 2 40.76 -21.54 -13.81
N SER A 3 39.49 -21.28 -14.15
CA SER A 3 38.98 -19.92 -14.30
C SER A 3 38.58 -19.40 -12.92
N GLU A 4 39.56 -19.03 -12.11
CA GLU A 4 39.28 -18.34 -10.86
C GLU A 4 39.06 -16.86 -11.15
N GLU A 5 37.82 -16.36 -11.02
CA GLU A 5 37.48 -14.97 -11.37
C GLU A 5 37.98 -13.94 -10.34
N ALA A 6 38.08 -14.31 -9.07
CA ALA A 6 38.43 -13.39 -7.97
C ALA A 6 39.54 -13.90 -7.04
N PHE A 7 40.03 -15.12 -7.22
CA PHE A 7 41.05 -15.70 -6.34
C PHE A 7 42.37 -14.93 -6.41
N CYS A 8 42.93 -14.66 -5.24
CA CYS A 8 44.31 -14.21 -5.07
C CYS A 8 44.94 -15.08 -3.98
N TYR A 9 46.15 -15.58 -4.22
CA TYR A 9 46.98 -16.19 -3.18
C TYR A 9 47.12 -15.21 -2.00
N PRO A 10 46.74 -15.63 -0.78
CA PRO A 10 46.64 -14.75 0.37
C PRO A 10 48.02 -14.26 0.84
N TYR A 11 48.01 -13.22 1.65
CA TYR A 11 49.21 -12.81 2.38
C TYR A 11 49.68 -13.95 3.28
N THR A 12 50.94 -14.35 3.10
CA THR A 12 51.63 -15.34 3.93
C THR A 12 52.89 -14.71 4.48
N GLN A 13 53.15 -15.03 5.74
CA GLN A 13 54.25 -14.50 6.52
C GLN A 13 54.91 -15.65 7.28
N THR A 14 56.22 -15.74 7.16
CA THR A 14 57.05 -16.65 7.96
C THR A 14 58.13 -15.81 8.63
N ILE A 15 58.21 -15.88 9.95
CA ILE A 15 59.23 -15.17 10.74
C ILE A 15 60.07 -16.22 11.45
N ASP A 16 61.37 -16.17 11.21
CA ASP A 16 62.40 -16.95 11.88
C ASP A 16 63.40 -15.99 12.56
N GLU A 17 64.27 -16.48 13.45
CA GLU A 17 65.23 -15.65 14.19
C GLU A 17 66.15 -14.82 13.26
N SER A 18 66.41 -15.34 12.05
CA SER A 18 67.32 -14.75 11.08
C SER A 18 66.64 -14.16 9.82
N ARG A 19 65.34 -14.40 9.60
CA ARG A 19 64.65 -14.07 8.33
C ARG A 19 63.18 -13.73 8.50
N ILE A 20 62.70 -12.79 7.68
CA ILE A 20 61.28 -12.44 7.53
C ILE A 20 60.90 -12.68 6.06
N GLU A 21 59.97 -13.59 5.81
CA GLU A 21 59.48 -13.91 4.48
C GLU A 21 58.01 -13.48 4.33
N VAL A 22 57.71 -12.83 3.22
CA VAL A 22 56.38 -12.34 2.86
C VAL A 22 56.07 -12.72 1.43
N SER A 23 54.90 -13.31 1.19
CA SER A 23 54.44 -13.57 -0.18
C SER A 23 52.93 -13.38 -0.36
N TYR A 24 52.53 -12.85 -1.51
CA TYR A 24 51.13 -12.64 -1.86
C TYR A 24 50.95 -12.42 -3.37
N THR A 25 49.71 -12.52 -3.83
CA THR A 25 49.31 -12.03 -5.16
C THR A 25 48.28 -10.92 -5.06
N ILE A 26 48.25 -10.02 -6.04
CA ILE A 26 47.19 -9.02 -6.17
C ILE A 26 46.64 -9.02 -7.58
N ARG A 27 45.32 -8.80 -7.68
CA ARG A 27 44.63 -8.53 -8.94
C ARG A 27 44.26 -7.07 -9.10
N TYR A 28 44.34 -6.56 -10.31
CA TYR A 28 44.06 -5.17 -10.62
C TYR A 28 43.56 -4.99 -12.05
N PRO A 29 42.72 -3.96 -12.29
CA PRO A 29 42.31 -3.58 -13.63
C PRO A 29 43.42 -2.79 -14.32
N GLU A 30 43.66 -3.12 -15.58
CA GLU A 30 44.58 -2.40 -16.46
C GLU A 30 43.83 -1.99 -17.74
N LEU A 31 43.92 -0.71 -18.11
CA LEU A 31 43.30 -0.21 -19.34
C LEU A 31 44.24 -0.45 -20.51
N LYS A 32 43.80 -1.27 -21.47
CA LYS A 32 44.47 -1.38 -22.77
C LYS A 32 44.05 -0.21 -23.64
N GLU A 33 44.89 0.82 -23.76
CA GLU A 33 44.60 2.02 -24.54
C GLU A 33 44.28 1.72 -26.01
N SER A 34 44.94 0.72 -26.61
CA SER A 34 44.71 0.31 -28.01
C SER A 34 43.31 -0.28 -28.27
N GLU A 35 42.72 -0.93 -27.26
CA GLU A 35 41.42 -1.61 -27.37
C GLU A 35 40.31 -0.84 -26.61
N ASN A 36 40.65 0.25 -25.93
CA ASN A 36 39.80 0.96 -24.96
C ASN A 36 39.03 0.01 -24.02
N ARG A 37 39.71 -1.03 -23.55
CA ARG A 37 39.10 -2.14 -22.79
C ARG A 37 39.91 -2.44 -21.54
N TRP A 38 39.18 -2.62 -20.44
CA TRP A 38 39.74 -3.05 -19.16
C TRP A 38 40.02 -4.56 -19.16
N ALA A 39 41.23 -4.94 -18.76
CA ALA A 39 41.62 -6.32 -18.53
C ALA A 39 42.01 -6.50 -17.06
N MET A 40 41.58 -7.62 -16.44
CA MET A 40 42.05 -7.98 -15.11
C MET A 40 43.40 -8.68 -15.22
N ARG A 41 44.37 -8.19 -14.44
CA ARG A 41 45.73 -8.70 -14.37
C ARG A 41 46.04 -9.18 -12.96
N GLN A 42 47.00 -10.08 -12.84
CA GLN A 42 47.51 -10.56 -11.56
C GLN A 42 49.03 -10.44 -11.53
N THR A 43 49.57 -9.99 -10.41
CA THR A 43 51.02 -9.94 -10.14
C THR A 43 51.29 -10.62 -8.81
N ALA A 44 52.46 -11.22 -8.65
CA ALA A 44 52.90 -11.82 -7.39
C ALA A 44 54.13 -11.11 -6.84
N VAL A 45 54.21 -11.03 -5.52
CA VAL A 45 55.38 -10.50 -4.81
C VAL A 45 55.83 -11.53 -3.80
N TYR A 46 57.13 -11.84 -3.83
CA TYR A 46 57.83 -12.53 -2.76
C TYR A 46 58.95 -11.63 -2.25
N HIS A 47 59.09 -11.52 -0.94
CA HIS A 47 60.09 -10.71 -0.27
C HIS A 47 60.67 -11.52 0.89
N CYS A 48 61.99 -11.70 0.91
CA CYS A 48 62.72 -12.27 2.03
C CYS A 48 63.73 -11.24 2.56
N TYR A 49 63.60 -10.86 3.82
CA TYR A 49 64.52 -9.97 4.52
C TYR A 49 65.34 -10.76 5.55
N ASN A 50 66.67 -10.71 5.45
CA ASN A 50 67.57 -11.34 6.41
C ASN A 50 67.95 -10.33 7.50
N THR A 51 67.55 -10.62 8.74
CA THR A 51 67.70 -9.69 9.89
C THR A 51 69.15 -9.55 10.35
N GLN A 52 70.00 -10.56 10.11
CA GLN A 52 71.41 -10.57 10.50
C GLN A 52 72.30 -9.81 9.50
N THR A 53 72.10 -10.05 8.20
CA THR A 53 72.89 -9.42 7.12
C THR A 53 72.31 -8.10 6.63
N ARG A 54 71.07 -7.78 7.02
CA ARG A 54 70.27 -6.63 6.55
C ARG A 54 70.06 -6.58 5.04
N GLN A 55 70.09 -7.74 4.38
CA GLN A 55 69.85 -7.86 2.94
C GLN A 55 68.40 -8.26 2.66
N SER A 56 67.83 -7.71 1.59
CA SER A 56 66.47 -8.03 1.12
C SER A 56 66.53 -8.67 -0.28
N VAL A 57 65.80 -9.76 -0.48
CA VAL A 57 65.61 -10.41 -1.78
C VAL A 57 64.16 -10.22 -2.19
N PHE A 58 63.94 -9.68 -3.38
CA PHE A 58 62.61 -9.46 -3.95
C PHE A 58 62.42 -10.24 -5.24
N VAL A 59 61.26 -10.89 -5.39
CA VAL A 59 60.81 -11.50 -6.64
C VAL A 59 59.46 -10.88 -7.01
N LEU A 60 59.41 -10.18 -8.14
CA LEU A 60 58.19 -9.61 -8.70
C LEU A 60 57.81 -10.38 -9.97
N LEU A 61 56.69 -11.10 -9.92
CA LEU A 61 56.13 -11.77 -11.10
C LEU A 61 55.14 -10.84 -11.77
N SER A 62 55.55 -10.21 -12.88
CA SER A 62 54.70 -9.31 -13.67
C SER A 62 54.05 -10.03 -14.87
N PRO A 63 52.79 -9.71 -15.20
CA PRO A 63 52.08 -10.33 -16.33
C PRO A 63 52.48 -9.76 -17.70
N ALA A 64 53.21 -8.65 -17.76
CA ALA A 64 53.61 -7.98 -19.00
C ALA A 64 55.06 -7.49 -18.92
N VAL A 65 55.75 -7.51 -20.06
CA VAL A 65 57.07 -6.90 -20.25
C VAL A 65 56.93 -5.38 -20.11
N ASN A 66 57.80 -4.73 -19.34
CA ASN A 66 57.73 -3.29 -19.01
C ASN A 66 56.46 -2.86 -18.24
N SER A 67 55.93 -3.70 -17.35
CA SER A 67 54.80 -3.34 -16.47
C SER A 67 55.07 -2.05 -15.67
N LEU A 68 54.03 -1.31 -15.29
CA LEU A 68 54.18 -0.05 -14.56
C LEU A 68 54.95 -0.21 -13.23
N ALA A 69 54.70 -1.30 -12.49
CA ALA A 69 55.47 -1.59 -11.27
C ALA A 69 56.93 -1.94 -11.59
N HIS A 70 57.22 -2.64 -12.69
CA HIS A 70 58.58 -2.93 -13.12
C HIS A 70 59.34 -1.64 -13.48
N GLN A 71 58.73 -0.75 -14.25
CA GLN A 71 59.33 0.55 -14.61
C GLN A 71 59.61 1.41 -13.38
N ARG A 72 58.64 1.51 -12.46
CA ARG A 72 58.81 2.26 -11.21
C ARG A 72 59.87 1.63 -10.30
N ALA A 73 59.95 0.31 -10.23
CA ALA A 73 61.00 -0.39 -9.50
C ALA A 73 62.39 -0.15 -10.10
N GLN A 74 62.51 -0.17 -11.43
CA GLN A 74 63.76 0.14 -12.12
C GLN A 74 64.20 1.60 -11.90
N GLN A 75 63.27 2.55 -11.97
CA GLN A 75 63.53 3.96 -11.65
C GLN A 75 63.97 4.13 -10.19
N TYR A 76 63.29 3.45 -9.27
CA TYR A 76 63.63 3.45 -7.85
C TYR A 76 65.05 2.93 -7.60
N LEU A 77 65.39 1.77 -8.18
CA LEU A 77 66.74 1.19 -8.08
C LEU A 77 67.81 2.11 -8.68
N THR A 78 67.52 2.75 -9.80
CA THR A 78 68.45 3.72 -10.44
C THR A 78 68.66 4.96 -9.55
N ALA A 79 67.59 5.45 -8.90
CA ALA A 79 67.69 6.57 -7.95
C ALA A 79 68.44 6.19 -6.66
N CYS A 80 68.33 4.95 -6.17
CA CYS A 80 69.09 4.50 -5.00
C CYS A 80 70.61 4.48 -5.23
N HIS A 81 71.08 4.27 -6.46
CA HIS A 81 72.52 4.37 -6.80
C HIS A 81 73.06 5.81 -6.63
N SER A 82 72.19 6.83 -6.56
CA SER A 82 72.55 8.23 -6.31
C SER A 82 72.51 8.66 -4.83
N GLY A 83 72.41 7.71 -3.88
CA GLY A 83 72.58 7.96 -2.44
C GLY A 83 71.29 8.15 -1.62
N ASN A 84 70.11 7.92 -2.20
CA ASN A 84 68.81 8.09 -1.54
C ASN A 84 68.11 6.71 -1.35
N LEU A 85 68.40 6.02 -0.24
CA LEU A 85 67.76 4.74 0.13
C LEU A 85 66.47 5.01 0.92
N LYS A 86 65.30 4.61 0.40
CA LYS A 86 64.00 4.75 1.08
C LYS A 86 63.39 3.40 1.47
N GLY A 87 63.72 2.90 2.67
CA GLY A 87 62.95 1.86 3.36
C GLY A 87 63.11 0.42 2.87
N LEU A 88 63.03 -0.53 3.81
CA LEU A 88 63.29 -1.96 3.60
C LEU A 88 62.17 -2.71 2.86
N PHE A 89 60.97 -2.12 2.76
CA PHE A 89 59.77 -2.75 2.17
C PHE A 89 59.25 -1.95 0.95
N TRP A 90 60.13 -1.21 0.27
CA TRP A 90 59.79 -0.27 -0.81
C TRP A 90 59.00 -0.88 -1.98
N LEU A 91 59.28 -2.14 -2.35
CA LEU A 91 58.63 -2.77 -3.50
C LEU A 91 57.13 -2.95 -3.27
N HIS A 92 56.71 -3.17 -2.02
CA HIS A 92 55.30 -3.30 -1.67
C HIS A 92 54.53 -2.01 -1.97
N ASP A 93 55.07 -0.84 -1.58
CA ASP A 93 54.45 0.45 -1.90
C ASP A 93 54.42 0.72 -3.41
N ILE A 94 55.48 0.38 -4.15
CA ILE A 94 55.48 0.53 -5.61
C ILE A 94 54.38 -0.30 -6.26
N VAL A 95 54.21 -1.55 -5.85
CA VAL A 95 53.19 -2.45 -6.41
C VAL A 95 51.78 -1.92 -6.15
N PHE A 96 51.48 -1.50 -4.90
CA PHE A 96 50.15 -0.98 -4.57
C PHE A 96 49.90 0.41 -5.18
N SER A 97 50.88 1.32 -5.15
CA SER A 97 50.74 2.66 -5.73
C SER A 97 50.69 2.66 -7.27
N ALA A 98 51.23 1.62 -7.93
CA ALA A 98 51.12 1.45 -9.37
C ALA A 98 49.70 1.04 -9.78
N TYR A 99 49.09 0.11 -9.05
CA TYR A 99 47.91 -0.58 -9.55
C TYR A 99 46.59 -0.23 -8.85
N LEU A 100 46.61 0.22 -7.59
CA LEU A 100 45.39 0.57 -6.89
C LEU A 100 44.63 1.78 -7.47
N PRO A 101 45.29 2.85 -7.95
CA PRO A 101 44.58 4.01 -8.50
C PRO A 101 43.67 3.68 -9.70
N ALA A 102 44.00 2.64 -10.47
CA ALA A 102 43.23 2.21 -11.64
C ALA A 102 41.80 1.77 -11.29
N TRP A 103 41.56 1.28 -10.07
CA TRP A 103 40.22 0.88 -9.61
C TRP A 103 39.22 2.02 -9.65
N ARG A 104 39.63 3.26 -9.37
CA ARG A 104 38.75 4.42 -9.44
C ARG A 104 38.23 4.64 -10.87
N GLN A 105 39.13 4.56 -11.84
CA GLN A 105 38.79 4.76 -13.26
C GLN A 105 37.94 3.60 -13.79
N TYR A 106 38.24 2.36 -13.37
CA TYR A 106 37.45 1.19 -13.70
C TYR A 106 36.02 1.30 -13.17
N ILE A 107 35.83 1.63 -11.89
CA ILE A 107 34.51 1.81 -11.27
C ILE A 107 33.75 2.95 -11.96
N ALA A 108 34.42 4.07 -12.27
CA ALA A 108 33.80 5.19 -12.98
C ALA A 108 33.35 4.82 -14.40
N ASP A 109 34.07 3.94 -15.10
CA ASP A 109 33.65 3.44 -16.42
C ASP A 109 32.39 2.57 -16.33
N LEU A 110 32.30 1.71 -15.32
CA LEU A 110 31.10 0.92 -15.05
C LEU A 110 29.92 1.82 -14.66
N GLU A 111 30.14 2.82 -13.81
CA GLU A 111 29.11 3.79 -13.40
C GLU A 111 28.58 4.59 -14.59
N ARG A 112 29.45 5.03 -15.50
CA ARG A 112 29.05 5.76 -16.72
C ARG A 112 28.11 4.95 -17.62
N LYS A 113 28.27 3.62 -17.65
CA LYS A 113 27.37 2.70 -18.38
C LYS A 113 26.04 2.49 -17.65
N PHE A 114 26.04 2.55 -16.32
CA PHE A 114 24.86 2.38 -15.48
C PHE A 114 23.93 3.61 -15.47
N LEU A 115 24.49 4.83 -15.36
CA LEU A 115 23.70 6.06 -15.13
C LEU A 115 22.60 6.34 -16.17
N PRO A 116 22.82 6.18 -17.50
CA PRO A 116 21.78 6.41 -18.50
C PRO A 116 20.59 5.46 -18.37
N ILE A 117 20.85 4.20 -18.00
CA ILE A 117 19.81 3.17 -17.82
C ILE A 117 19.00 3.46 -16.54
N SER A 118 19.68 3.88 -15.47
CA SER A 118 19.01 4.28 -14.23
C SER A 118 18.09 5.49 -14.45
N GLY A 119 18.58 6.56 -15.08
CA GLY A 119 17.79 7.78 -15.33
C GLY A 119 16.58 7.57 -16.24
N THR A 120 16.66 6.63 -17.18
CA THR A 120 15.53 6.29 -18.09
C THR A 120 14.49 5.39 -17.43
N THR A 121 14.92 4.46 -16.56
CA THR A 121 14.00 3.58 -15.79
C THR A 121 13.14 4.38 -14.81
N PHE A 122 13.68 5.43 -14.18
CA PHE A 122 12.93 6.30 -13.26
C PHE A 122 12.02 7.32 -13.96
N SER A 123 12.19 7.56 -15.27
CA SER A 123 11.42 8.58 -16.02
C SER A 123 10.31 8.00 -16.90
N THR A 124 10.18 6.67 -16.99
CA THR A 124 9.11 6.03 -17.76
C THR A 124 7.86 5.86 -16.89
N TYR A 125 7.02 6.90 -16.88
CA TYR A 125 5.62 6.80 -16.46
C TYR A 125 4.83 5.86 -17.40
N ILE A 126 3.83 5.21 -16.82
CA ILE A 126 3.06 4.04 -17.30
C ILE A 126 2.32 4.23 -18.65
N ASP A 127 2.31 5.41 -19.26
CA ASP A 127 1.47 5.72 -20.45
C ASP A 127 2.23 6.09 -21.74
N LYS A 128 3.56 5.86 -21.84
CA LYS A 128 4.32 6.11 -23.09
C LYS A 128 5.11 4.89 -23.57
N GLU A 129 5.32 4.81 -24.89
CA GLU A 129 6.19 3.81 -25.53
C GLU A 129 7.55 3.73 -24.83
N LEU A 130 7.78 2.62 -24.12
CA LEU A 130 9.04 2.37 -23.42
C LEU A 130 10.18 2.35 -24.44
N ARG A 131 11.14 3.27 -24.26
CA ARG A 131 12.47 3.20 -24.89
C ARG A 131 13.39 2.15 -24.25
N VAL A 132 12.89 1.34 -23.31
CA VAL A 132 13.68 0.43 -22.46
C VAL A 132 13.12 -0.99 -22.59
N GLY A 133 13.93 -1.93 -23.09
CA GLY A 133 13.57 -3.34 -23.31
C GLY A 133 14.45 -4.34 -22.54
N TYR A 134 14.29 -5.64 -22.82
CA TYR A 134 15.04 -6.73 -22.17
C TYR A 134 16.57 -6.63 -22.35
N ASP A 135 17.05 -5.97 -23.40
CA ASP A 135 18.48 -5.73 -23.63
C ASP A 135 19.12 -4.87 -22.52
N ASN A 136 18.36 -3.94 -21.96
CA ASN A 136 18.80 -3.11 -20.84
C ASN A 136 18.85 -3.92 -19.54
N LEU A 137 17.95 -4.89 -19.37
CA LEU A 137 17.98 -5.81 -18.23
C LEU A 137 19.23 -6.71 -18.27
N SER A 138 19.56 -7.27 -19.44
CA SER A 138 20.79 -8.05 -19.63
C SER A 138 22.04 -7.20 -19.33
N THR A 139 22.04 -5.94 -19.77
CA THR A 139 23.15 -5.01 -19.49
C THR A 139 23.27 -4.70 -18.00
N LEU A 140 22.15 -4.49 -17.29
CA LEU A 140 22.13 -4.27 -15.84
C LEU A 140 22.64 -5.48 -15.06
N VAL A 141 22.25 -6.70 -15.43
CA VAL A 141 22.74 -7.93 -14.80
C VAL A 141 24.25 -8.10 -15.03
N SER A 142 24.74 -7.79 -16.24
CA SER A 142 26.18 -7.79 -16.54
C SER A 142 26.95 -6.78 -15.68
N LEU A 143 26.44 -5.56 -15.53
CA LEU A 143 27.03 -4.52 -14.68
C LEU A 143 26.98 -4.92 -13.19
N GLN A 144 25.88 -5.50 -12.73
CA GLN A 144 25.73 -6.00 -11.36
C GLN A 144 26.80 -7.04 -11.02
N ASN A 145 27.03 -8.02 -11.90
CA ASN A 145 28.07 -9.03 -11.72
C ASN A 145 29.48 -8.40 -11.65
N ARG A 146 29.76 -7.40 -12.49
CA ARG A 146 31.04 -6.68 -12.45
C ARG A 146 31.23 -5.88 -11.16
N PHE A 147 30.18 -5.22 -10.66
CA PHE A 147 30.25 -4.52 -9.37
C PHE A 147 30.39 -5.48 -8.18
N LEU A 148 29.82 -6.69 -8.27
CA LEU A 148 29.96 -7.74 -7.25
C LEU A 148 31.40 -8.28 -7.16
N GLN A 149 32.09 -8.41 -8.30
CA GLN A 149 33.48 -8.87 -8.35
C GLN A 149 34.47 -7.88 -7.71
N VAL A 150 34.20 -6.57 -7.76
CA VAL A 150 35.13 -5.53 -7.28
C VAL A 150 35.44 -5.66 -5.77
N PRO A 151 34.45 -5.73 -4.84
CA PRO A 151 34.71 -5.96 -3.43
C PRO A 151 35.41 -7.29 -3.14
N ALA A 152 35.10 -8.35 -3.89
CA ALA A 152 35.74 -9.66 -3.71
C ALA A 152 37.25 -9.60 -4.01
N ILE A 153 37.63 -8.94 -5.11
CA ILE A 153 39.05 -8.77 -5.49
C ILE A 153 39.75 -7.79 -4.53
N LEU A 154 39.14 -6.63 -4.26
CA LEU A 154 39.72 -5.63 -3.36
C LEU A 154 39.82 -6.13 -1.91
N GLY A 155 38.96 -7.06 -1.48
CA GLY A 155 39.04 -7.69 -0.15
C GLY A 155 40.40 -8.34 0.11
N HIS A 156 40.97 -9.00 -0.90
CA HIS A 156 42.30 -9.61 -0.80
C HIS A 156 43.41 -8.55 -0.68
N ALA A 157 43.33 -7.47 -1.46
CA ALA A 157 44.27 -6.35 -1.36
C ALA A 157 44.17 -5.61 -0.01
N ILE A 158 42.96 -5.44 0.51
CA ILE A 158 42.68 -4.85 1.83
C ILE A 158 43.34 -5.67 2.94
N ASN A 159 43.17 -6.99 2.92
CA ASN A 159 43.80 -7.88 3.90
C ASN A 159 45.33 -7.83 3.79
N THR A 160 45.87 -7.91 2.57
CA THR A 160 47.33 -7.86 2.34
C THR A 160 47.94 -6.55 2.84
N LEU A 161 47.31 -5.42 2.53
CA LEU A 161 47.75 -4.11 3.02
C LEU A 161 47.70 -4.02 4.55
N LYS A 162 46.65 -4.58 5.15
CA LYS A 162 46.48 -4.63 6.61
C LYS A 162 47.63 -5.40 7.26
N GLU A 163 47.86 -6.63 6.84
CA GLU A 163 48.91 -7.46 7.42
C GLU A 163 50.30 -6.85 7.19
N LEU A 164 50.55 -6.23 6.03
CA LEU A 164 51.82 -5.54 5.74
C LEU A 164 52.09 -4.36 6.67
N TYR A 165 51.12 -3.45 6.88
CA TYR A 165 51.37 -2.31 7.76
C TYR A 165 51.37 -2.72 9.24
N VAL A 166 50.68 -3.81 9.62
CA VAL A 166 50.74 -4.40 10.97
C VAL A 166 52.12 -4.99 11.23
N LEU A 167 52.67 -5.76 10.30
CA LEU A 167 54.03 -6.31 10.38
C LEU A 167 55.06 -5.19 10.62
N LEU A 168 54.93 -4.07 9.90
CA LEU A 168 55.83 -2.92 10.04
C LEU A 168 55.68 -2.18 11.39
N ASP A 169 54.51 -2.23 12.03
CA ASP A 169 54.21 -1.51 13.27
C ASP A 169 54.52 -2.36 14.52
N GLU A 170 54.27 -3.67 14.46
CA GLU A 170 54.35 -4.59 15.60
C GLU A 170 55.70 -5.30 15.75
N HIS A 171 56.46 -5.52 14.66
CA HIS A 171 57.69 -6.28 14.74
C HIS A 171 58.84 -5.49 15.43
N PRO A 172 59.42 -5.98 16.55
CA PRO A 172 60.36 -5.21 17.37
C PRO A 172 61.59 -4.70 16.61
N LEU A 173 62.16 -5.52 15.71
CA LEU A 173 63.32 -5.15 14.90
C LEU A 173 62.98 -4.13 13.80
N LEU A 174 61.73 -4.11 13.33
CA LEU A 174 61.27 -3.18 12.27
C LEU A 174 60.81 -1.84 12.85
N ARG A 175 60.33 -1.83 14.10
CA ARG A 175 59.90 -0.64 14.84
C ARG A 175 61.05 0.32 15.20
N ILE A 176 62.27 -0.20 15.31
CA ILE A 176 63.49 0.56 15.67
C ILE A 176 64.10 1.29 14.46
N LEU A 177 63.62 1.02 13.24
CA LEU A 177 64.14 1.59 12.00
C LEU A 177 63.67 3.04 11.74
N PRO A 178 64.43 3.84 10.96
CA PRO A 178 64.29 5.31 10.86
C PRO A 178 62.99 5.82 10.18
N PHE A 179 62.86 7.15 10.10
CA PHE A 179 61.68 7.93 9.63
C PHE A 179 61.04 7.40 8.34
N GLU A 180 61.83 6.85 7.43
CA GLU A 180 61.40 6.29 6.14
C GLU A 180 60.46 5.09 6.30
N THR A 181 60.67 4.26 7.34
CA THR A 181 59.79 3.11 7.64
C THR A 181 58.43 3.59 8.14
N ARG A 182 58.39 4.68 8.92
CA ARG A 182 57.13 5.31 9.34
C ARG A 182 56.38 5.92 8.16
N GLN A 183 57.11 6.54 7.23
CA GLN A 183 56.52 7.09 6.00
C GLN A 183 55.88 5.99 5.15
N LEU A 184 56.55 4.85 5.01
CA LEU A 184 56.03 3.68 4.31
C LEU A 184 54.77 3.10 4.98
N THR A 185 54.76 2.97 6.32
CA THR A 185 53.57 2.53 7.07
C THR A 185 52.38 3.46 6.83
N ILE A 186 52.61 4.78 6.79
CA ILE A 186 51.57 5.77 6.48
C ILE A 186 51.06 5.60 5.04
N GLN A 187 51.96 5.42 4.07
CA GLN A 187 51.59 5.19 2.66
C GLN A 187 50.73 3.94 2.49
N LEU A 188 51.11 2.82 3.11
CA LEU A 188 50.32 1.58 3.07
C LEU A 188 48.96 1.72 3.77
N ARG A 189 48.87 2.45 4.89
CA ARG A 189 47.58 2.78 5.55
C ARG A 189 46.68 3.66 4.66
N ASN A 190 47.26 4.59 3.91
CA ASN A 190 46.51 5.40 2.95
C ASN A 190 45.98 4.54 1.80
N GLN A 191 46.81 3.64 1.25
CA GLN A 191 46.38 2.68 0.22
C GLN A 191 45.29 1.74 0.72
N TYR A 192 45.39 1.26 1.96
CA TYR A 192 44.35 0.47 2.63
C TYR A 192 43.02 1.24 2.70
N SER A 193 43.07 2.50 3.11
CA SER A 193 41.89 3.37 3.21
C SER A 193 41.25 3.62 1.83
N ASN A 194 42.07 3.86 0.80
CA ASN A 194 41.60 4.02 -0.58
C ASN A 194 40.92 2.75 -1.12
N CYS A 195 41.51 1.57 -0.89
CA CYS A 195 40.89 0.29 -1.29
C CYS A 195 39.52 0.09 -0.65
N ARG A 196 39.38 0.42 0.64
CA ARG A 196 38.07 0.36 1.33
C ARG A 196 37.06 1.33 0.75
N ALA A 197 37.49 2.53 0.36
CA ALA A 197 36.62 3.50 -0.31
C ALA A 197 36.14 2.98 -1.67
N TYR A 198 37.03 2.39 -2.48
CA TYR A 198 36.66 1.78 -3.76
C TYR A 198 35.70 0.60 -3.59
N SER A 199 35.97 -0.30 -2.63
CA SER A 199 35.10 -1.42 -2.29
C SER A 199 33.70 -0.95 -1.87
N ARG A 200 33.60 0.03 -0.96
CA ARG A 200 32.31 0.61 -0.55
C ARG A 200 31.54 1.23 -1.71
N THR A 201 32.24 1.96 -2.58
CA THR A 201 31.63 2.59 -3.76
C THR A 201 31.05 1.55 -4.71
N ALA A 202 31.81 0.47 -4.97
CA ALA A 202 31.34 -0.63 -5.79
C ALA A 202 30.15 -1.37 -5.16
N THR A 203 30.15 -1.61 -3.83
CA THR A 203 29.01 -2.20 -3.12
C THR A 203 27.75 -1.31 -3.22
N TYR A 204 27.90 0.01 -3.07
CA TYR A 204 26.79 0.94 -3.24
C TYR A 204 26.22 0.90 -4.66
N LEU A 205 27.09 0.91 -5.68
CA LEU A 205 26.66 0.82 -7.08
C LEU A 205 26.04 -0.54 -7.40
N GLN A 206 26.51 -1.63 -6.78
CA GLN A 206 25.92 -2.97 -6.89
C GLN A 206 24.47 -2.97 -6.36
N GLN A 207 24.23 -2.43 -5.17
CA GLN A 207 22.89 -2.34 -4.57
C GLN A 207 21.94 -1.51 -5.44
N ARG A 208 22.42 -0.38 -5.98
CA ARG A 208 21.64 0.47 -6.88
C ARG A 208 21.32 -0.20 -8.21
N THR A 209 22.29 -0.91 -8.78
CA THR A 209 22.11 -1.65 -10.04
C THR A 209 21.10 -2.79 -9.83
N GLN A 210 21.18 -3.51 -8.72
CA GLN A 210 20.22 -4.55 -8.35
C GLN A 210 18.80 -3.99 -8.19
N ALA A 211 18.62 -2.91 -7.43
CA ALA A 211 17.31 -2.29 -7.26
C ALA A 211 16.71 -1.81 -8.59
N THR A 212 17.54 -1.25 -9.47
CA THR A 212 17.11 -0.81 -10.81
C THR A 212 16.71 -2.00 -11.70
N ALA A 213 17.46 -3.10 -11.64
CA ALA A 213 17.15 -4.32 -12.39
C ALA A 213 15.84 -4.98 -11.93
N THR A 214 15.62 -5.06 -10.60
CA THR A 214 14.36 -5.56 -10.04
C THR A 214 13.18 -4.70 -10.47
N LEU A 215 13.29 -3.37 -10.33
CA LEU A 215 12.23 -2.44 -10.75
C LEU A 215 11.89 -2.58 -12.25
N LEU A 216 12.91 -2.68 -13.11
CA LEU A 216 12.70 -2.87 -14.55
C LEU A 216 12.05 -4.22 -14.85
N SER A 217 12.48 -5.30 -14.20
CA SER A 217 11.89 -6.64 -14.34
C SER A 217 10.42 -6.65 -13.92
N ASP A 218 10.09 -6.05 -12.79
CA ASP A 218 8.71 -5.95 -12.29
C ASP A 218 7.83 -5.12 -13.23
N THR A 219 8.37 -4.04 -13.79
CA THR A 219 7.68 -3.18 -14.75
C THR A 219 7.38 -3.91 -16.06
N LEU A 220 8.34 -4.69 -16.58
CA LEU A 220 8.14 -5.53 -17.78
C LEU A 220 7.09 -6.62 -17.52
N SER A 221 7.18 -7.32 -16.38
CA SER A 221 6.20 -8.34 -15.98
C SER A 221 4.78 -7.77 -15.82
N PHE A 222 4.66 -6.58 -15.21
CA PHE A 222 3.37 -5.91 -15.07
C PHE A 222 2.75 -5.58 -16.43
N ARG A 223 3.55 -5.13 -17.40
CA ARG A 223 3.07 -4.88 -18.77
C ARG A 223 2.61 -6.16 -19.46
N ASP A 224 3.36 -7.26 -19.34
CA ASP A 224 2.95 -8.55 -19.90
C ASP A 224 1.59 -8.99 -19.32
N GLN A 225 1.36 -8.75 -18.03
CA GLN A 225 0.06 -9.01 -17.38
C GLN A 225 -1.06 -8.10 -17.91
N VAL A 226 -0.79 -6.82 -18.15
CA VAL A 226 -1.78 -5.88 -18.72
C VAL A 226 -2.15 -6.29 -20.15
N VAL A 227 -1.17 -6.61 -20.99
CA VAL A 227 -1.39 -7.08 -22.37
C VAL A 227 -2.18 -8.39 -22.37
N ALA A 228 -1.83 -9.35 -21.50
CA ALA A 228 -2.58 -10.60 -21.38
C ALA A 228 -4.03 -10.37 -20.92
N LYS A 229 -4.28 -9.39 -20.04
CA LYS A 229 -5.62 -9.02 -19.59
C LYS A 229 -6.44 -8.41 -20.73
N GLU A 230 -5.85 -7.53 -21.53
CA GLU A 230 -6.48 -6.93 -22.70
C GLU A 230 -6.84 -7.98 -23.76
N GLN A 231 -5.89 -8.88 -24.07
CA GLN A 231 -6.13 -10.01 -24.99
C GLN A 231 -7.27 -10.92 -24.51
N ASN A 232 -7.34 -11.24 -23.21
CA ASN A 232 -8.44 -12.01 -22.64
C ASN A 232 -9.79 -11.29 -22.77
N GLY A 233 -9.81 -9.96 -22.62
CA GLY A 233 -11.02 -9.14 -22.82
C GLY A 233 -11.53 -9.21 -24.27
N THR A 234 -10.63 -9.04 -25.24
CA THR A 234 -10.97 -9.14 -26.67
C THR A 234 -11.42 -10.56 -27.05
N MET A 235 -10.77 -11.60 -26.52
CA MET A 235 -11.20 -12.99 -26.72
C MET A 235 -12.60 -13.26 -26.15
N LEU A 236 -12.93 -12.69 -24.99
CA LEU A 236 -14.26 -12.81 -24.39
C LEU A 236 -15.33 -12.14 -25.26
N GLN A 237 -15.04 -10.98 -25.85
CA GLN A 237 -15.95 -10.32 -26.79
C GLN A 237 -16.15 -11.15 -28.06
N LEU A 238 -15.08 -11.68 -28.65
CA LEU A 238 -15.14 -12.55 -29.83
C LEU A 238 -15.98 -13.81 -29.56
N ASN A 239 -15.79 -14.46 -28.40
CA ASN A 239 -16.58 -15.62 -28.00
C ASN A 239 -18.07 -15.30 -27.80
N LYS A 240 -18.39 -14.14 -27.21
CA LYS A 240 -19.79 -13.68 -27.10
C LYS A 240 -20.43 -13.47 -28.46
N SER A 241 -19.72 -12.84 -29.40
CA SER A 241 -20.19 -12.61 -30.76
C SER A 241 -20.39 -13.92 -31.54
N ALA A 242 -19.48 -14.88 -31.41
CA ALA A 242 -19.60 -16.19 -32.05
C ALA A 242 -20.83 -16.98 -31.53
N VAL A 243 -21.08 -16.94 -30.22
CA VAL A 243 -22.27 -17.57 -29.61
C VAL A 243 -23.54 -16.90 -30.11
N PHE A 244 -23.58 -15.57 -30.22
CA PHE A 244 -24.74 -14.84 -30.72
C PHE A 244 -25.08 -15.22 -32.18
N ILE A 245 -24.09 -15.27 -33.07
CA ILE A 245 -24.28 -15.67 -34.49
C ILE A 245 -24.77 -17.13 -34.59
N THR A 246 -24.22 -18.02 -33.76
CA THR A 246 -24.63 -19.44 -33.74
C THR A 246 -26.08 -19.60 -33.26
N MET A 247 -26.52 -18.81 -32.28
CA MET A 247 -27.91 -18.82 -31.82
C MET A 247 -28.88 -18.28 -32.89
N LEU A 248 -28.49 -17.22 -33.61
CA LEU A 248 -29.29 -16.65 -34.69
C LEU A 248 -29.48 -17.64 -35.85
N THR A 249 -28.41 -18.36 -36.22
CA THR A 249 -28.45 -19.38 -37.27
C THR A 249 -29.29 -20.60 -36.86
N LEU A 250 -29.16 -21.08 -35.62
CA LEU A 250 -30.01 -22.17 -35.09
C LEU A 250 -31.50 -21.82 -35.04
N PHE A 251 -31.84 -20.54 -34.88
CA PHE A 251 -33.23 -20.07 -34.91
C PHE A 251 -33.78 -19.95 -36.33
N TYR A 252 -32.98 -19.44 -37.27
CA TYR A 252 -33.43 -19.17 -38.64
C TYR A 252 -33.48 -20.44 -39.53
N LEU A 253 -32.50 -21.34 -39.38
CA LEU A 253 -32.31 -22.47 -40.29
C LEU A 253 -33.53 -23.43 -40.39
N PRO A 254 -34.22 -23.79 -39.29
CA PRO A 254 -35.38 -24.67 -39.37
C PRO A 254 -36.53 -24.10 -40.19
N ALA A 255 -36.85 -22.81 -39.99
CA ALA A 255 -37.93 -22.14 -40.73
C ALA A 255 -37.60 -22.07 -42.23
N SER A 256 -36.36 -21.77 -42.58
CA SER A 256 -35.88 -21.73 -43.97
C SER A 256 -35.91 -23.10 -44.64
N PHE A 257 -35.55 -24.17 -43.91
CA PHE A 257 -35.68 -25.54 -44.40
C PHE A 257 -37.13 -25.91 -44.69
N VAL A 258 -38.05 -25.61 -43.76
CA VAL A 258 -39.48 -25.88 -43.93
C VAL A 258 -40.06 -25.05 -45.09
N ALA A 259 -39.63 -23.79 -45.26
CA ALA A 259 -40.04 -22.94 -46.36
C ALA A 259 -39.59 -23.51 -47.72
N THR A 260 -38.37 -24.05 -47.78
CA THR A 260 -37.83 -24.68 -48.98
C THR A 260 -38.55 -26.00 -49.28
N PHE A 261 -38.86 -26.79 -48.25
CA PHE A 261 -39.51 -28.09 -48.39
C PHE A 261 -40.92 -28.00 -48.97
N PHE A 262 -41.71 -27.04 -48.52
CA PHE A 262 -43.07 -26.84 -49.04
C PHE A 262 -43.13 -26.03 -50.34
N GLY A 263 -42.05 -25.31 -50.67
CA GLY A 263 -42.00 -24.39 -51.81
C GLY A 263 -42.93 -23.17 -51.63
N MET A 264 -42.88 -22.19 -52.54
CA MET A 264 -43.71 -20.98 -52.49
C MET A 264 -45.22 -21.21 -52.75
N ASN A 265 -45.70 -22.47 -52.66
CA ASN A 265 -47.04 -22.89 -53.07
C ASN A 265 -48.17 -22.47 -52.11
N PHE A 266 -47.86 -21.75 -51.02
CA PHE A 266 -48.86 -21.26 -50.08
C PHE A 266 -49.45 -19.90 -50.45
N PHE A 267 -48.89 -19.24 -51.46
CA PHE A 267 -49.39 -17.96 -51.97
C PHE A 267 -49.64 -18.13 -53.46
N ASP A 268 -50.91 -18.03 -53.84
CA ASP A 268 -51.30 -18.03 -55.25
C ASP A 268 -51.82 -16.65 -55.63
N LEU A 269 -51.60 -16.24 -56.87
CA LEU A 269 -52.10 -14.97 -57.38
C LEU A 269 -53.42 -15.25 -58.08
N ASP A 270 -54.53 -14.74 -57.55
CA ASP A 270 -55.82 -14.93 -58.19
C ASP A 270 -55.85 -14.17 -59.52
N ASN A 271 -55.96 -14.91 -60.63
CA ASN A 271 -55.85 -14.38 -61.98
C ASN A 271 -57.01 -13.46 -62.37
N GLU A 272 -58.13 -13.47 -61.65
CA GLU A 272 -59.27 -12.57 -61.93
C GLU A 272 -59.25 -11.29 -61.09
N THR A 273 -58.72 -11.33 -59.86
CA THR A 273 -58.76 -10.18 -58.93
C THR A 273 -57.40 -9.54 -58.66
N GLY A 274 -56.31 -10.15 -59.10
CA GLY A 274 -54.94 -9.67 -58.89
C GLY A 274 -54.50 -9.65 -57.41
N ARG A 275 -55.25 -10.29 -56.52
CA ARG A 275 -54.94 -10.36 -55.09
C ARG A 275 -54.15 -11.64 -54.77
N ILE A 276 -53.16 -11.51 -53.91
CA ILE A 276 -52.45 -12.66 -53.35
C ILE A 276 -53.42 -13.37 -52.39
N VAL A 277 -53.87 -14.57 -52.78
CA VAL A 277 -54.72 -15.40 -51.94
C VAL A 277 -53.83 -16.39 -51.20
N GLY A 278 -53.79 -16.24 -49.88
CA GLY A 278 -53.05 -17.17 -49.01
C GLY A 278 -53.81 -18.49 -48.91
N SER A 279 -53.12 -19.60 -49.14
CA SER A 279 -53.65 -20.94 -48.92
C SER A 279 -54.06 -21.12 -47.45
N SER A 280 -55.25 -21.69 -47.22
CA SER A 280 -55.75 -22.02 -45.88
C SER A 280 -54.85 -23.01 -45.13
N MET A 281 -53.90 -23.66 -45.82
CA MET A 281 -52.94 -24.62 -45.26
C MET A 281 -51.67 -23.97 -44.68
N ILE A 282 -51.52 -22.64 -44.71
CA ILE A 282 -50.31 -21.94 -44.24
C ILE A 282 -50.00 -22.19 -42.74
N TRP A 283 -51.01 -22.54 -41.94
CA TRP A 283 -50.80 -22.89 -40.53
C TRP A 283 -49.94 -24.15 -40.37
N ILE A 284 -49.94 -25.07 -41.35
CA ILE A 284 -49.11 -26.29 -41.35
C ILE A 284 -47.63 -25.92 -41.43
N PHE A 285 -47.29 -24.90 -42.23
CA PHE A 285 -45.94 -24.35 -42.30
C PHE A 285 -45.50 -23.80 -40.94
N VAL A 286 -46.34 -22.97 -40.30
CA VAL A 286 -46.04 -22.36 -38.99
C VAL A 286 -45.87 -23.44 -37.91
N ALA A 287 -46.80 -24.40 -37.83
CA ALA A 287 -46.72 -25.48 -36.86
C ALA A 287 -45.46 -26.35 -37.05
N SER A 288 -45.14 -26.69 -38.29
CA SER A 288 -43.95 -27.50 -38.62
C SER A 288 -42.65 -26.75 -38.29
N ALA A 289 -42.56 -25.46 -38.60
CA ALA A 289 -41.39 -24.62 -38.30
C ALA A 289 -41.17 -24.47 -36.78
N VAL A 290 -42.25 -24.25 -36.01
CA VAL A 290 -42.17 -24.14 -34.55
C VAL A 290 -41.70 -25.47 -33.93
N LEU A 291 -42.28 -26.59 -34.37
CA LEU A 291 -41.94 -27.92 -33.83
C LEU A 291 -40.49 -28.30 -34.15
N LEU A 292 -40.04 -28.04 -35.39
CA LEU A 292 -38.65 -28.28 -35.79
C LEU A 292 -37.66 -27.36 -35.06
N THR A 293 -38.02 -26.10 -34.82
CA THR A 293 -37.20 -25.18 -34.04
C THR A 293 -37.08 -25.64 -32.58
N ALA A 294 -38.18 -26.04 -31.95
CA ALA A 294 -38.16 -26.59 -30.59
C ALA A 294 -37.31 -27.88 -30.50
N ALA A 295 -37.43 -28.78 -31.49
CA ALA A 295 -36.62 -29.99 -31.56
C ALA A 295 -35.12 -29.68 -31.76
N THR A 296 -34.78 -28.68 -32.59
CA THR A 296 -33.40 -28.27 -32.83
C THR A 296 -32.76 -27.66 -31.57
N PHE A 297 -33.49 -26.81 -30.84
CA PHE A 297 -33.04 -26.29 -29.55
C PHE A 297 -32.95 -27.36 -28.47
N ALA A 298 -33.94 -28.27 -28.40
CA ALA A 298 -33.92 -29.38 -27.44
C ALA A 298 -32.74 -30.33 -27.72
N SER A 299 -32.42 -30.62 -28.98
CA SER A 299 -31.25 -31.40 -29.36
C SER A 299 -29.93 -30.69 -29.04
N GLY A 300 -29.85 -29.37 -29.28
CA GLY A 300 -28.69 -28.56 -28.89
C GLY A 300 -28.47 -28.52 -27.38
N ILE A 301 -29.53 -28.36 -26.60
CA ILE A 301 -29.51 -28.40 -25.13
C ILE A 301 -29.16 -29.82 -24.65
N TYR A 302 -29.76 -30.85 -25.24
CA TYR A 302 -29.44 -32.25 -24.96
C TYR A 302 -27.97 -32.54 -25.24
N ARG A 303 -27.41 -32.06 -26.36
CA ARG A 303 -25.98 -32.20 -26.70
C ARG A 303 -25.08 -31.42 -25.74
N GLN A 304 -25.46 -30.23 -25.29
CA GLN A 304 -24.69 -29.50 -24.27
C GLN A 304 -24.71 -30.20 -22.91
N ILE A 305 -25.86 -30.76 -22.52
CA ILE A 305 -26.01 -31.57 -21.31
C ILE A 305 -25.20 -32.87 -21.46
N TYR A 306 -25.29 -33.53 -22.62
CA TYR A 306 -24.55 -34.75 -22.94
C TYR A 306 -23.04 -34.51 -22.95
N GLN A 307 -22.53 -33.44 -23.55
CA GLN A 307 -21.10 -33.09 -23.52
C GLN A 307 -20.61 -32.73 -22.11
N LYS A 308 -21.45 -32.13 -21.26
CA LYS A 308 -21.15 -31.93 -19.84
C LYS A 308 -21.16 -33.25 -19.06
N LEU A 309 -21.96 -34.23 -19.47
CA LEU A 309 -21.99 -35.58 -18.91
C LEU A 309 -20.87 -36.48 -19.48
N GLU A 310 -20.39 -36.23 -20.68
CA GLU A 310 -19.30 -36.96 -21.34
C GLU A 310 -17.93 -36.47 -20.86
N ARG A 311 -17.82 -35.20 -20.44
CA ARG A 311 -16.69 -34.73 -19.59
C ARG A 311 -16.62 -35.42 -18.23
N LYS A 312 -17.69 -36.07 -17.77
CA LYS A 312 -17.67 -36.99 -16.60
C LYS A 312 -17.21 -38.41 -16.97
N GLY A 313 -17.11 -38.73 -18.26
CA GLY A 313 -16.69 -40.02 -18.82
C GLY A 313 -15.26 -40.05 -19.36
N ASP A 314 -14.41 -39.10 -18.97
CA ASP A 314 -12.98 -39.13 -19.30
C ASP A 314 -12.33 -40.33 -18.59
N GLU A 315 -11.82 -41.31 -19.35
CA GLU A 315 -11.26 -42.56 -18.82
C GLU A 315 -10.08 -42.34 -17.87
N ARG A 316 -9.49 -41.13 -17.85
CA ARG A 316 -8.46 -40.71 -16.87
C ARG A 316 -9.00 -40.44 -15.46
N LEU A 317 -10.31 -40.33 -15.28
CA LEU A 317 -10.99 -40.18 -13.99
C LEU A 317 -11.54 -41.50 -13.42
N ARG A 318 -11.38 -42.64 -14.13
CA ARG A 318 -11.59 -43.98 -13.56
C ARG A 318 -10.38 -44.39 -12.72
N PHE A 319 -10.19 -43.74 -11.58
CA PHE A 319 -9.33 -44.29 -10.53
C PHE A 319 -10.09 -45.34 -9.73
N ALA A 320 -9.85 -46.60 -10.09
CA ALA A 320 -9.68 -47.67 -9.12
C ALA A 320 -8.96 -48.82 -9.81
N PRO A 321 -7.62 -48.94 -9.73
CA PRO A 321 -7.04 -50.26 -9.86
C PRO A 321 -7.48 -51.01 -8.61
N LYS A 322 -8.18 -52.14 -8.82
CA LYS A 322 -8.48 -53.16 -7.80
C LYS A 322 -7.24 -53.64 -7.00
N GLY A 323 -6.04 -53.10 -7.26
CA GLY A 323 -4.79 -53.34 -6.53
C GLY A 323 -4.42 -52.30 -5.45
N PHE A 324 -5.03 -51.11 -5.37
CA PHE A 324 -4.59 -50.09 -4.38
C PHE A 324 -5.12 -50.35 -2.96
N LEU A 325 -6.36 -50.83 -2.84
CA LEU A 325 -6.95 -51.29 -1.57
C LEU A 325 -6.51 -52.72 -1.18
N ALA A 326 -5.99 -53.49 -2.13
CA ALA A 326 -5.54 -54.87 -1.90
C ALA A 326 -4.24 -54.97 -1.10
N ALA A 327 -3.47 -53.88 -0.96
CA ALA A 327 -2.21 -53.86 -0.20
C ALA A 327 -2.41 -53.76 1.32
N HIS A 328 -3.59 -53.39 1.81
CA HIS A 328 -3.90 -53.34 3.24
C HIS A 328 -5.35 -53.83 3.49
N PRO A 329 -5.54 -55.09 3.92
CA PRO A 329 -6.86 -55.74 4.02
C PRO A 329 -7.83 -55.10 5.05
N ALA A 330 -7.40 -54.06 5.78
CA ALA A 330 -8.19 -53.38 6.80
C ALA A 330 -8.78 -52.02 6.37
N LEU A 331 -8.41 -51.48 5.19
CA LEU A 331 -8.90 -50.18 4.72
C LEU A 331 -10.04 -50.39 3.71
N THR A 332 -11.29 -50.12 4.10
CA THR A 332 -12.44 -50.06 3.18
C THR A 332 -12.69 -48.62 2.72
N GLU A 333 -13.47 -48.43 1.65
CA GLU A 333 -13.87 -47.10 1.17
C GLU A 333 -14.60 -46.30 2.27
N GLU A 334 -15.49 -46.95 3.01
CA GLU A 334 -16.21 -46.33 4.13
C GLU A 334 -15.27 -45.87 5.25
N ILE A 335 -14.31 -46.72 5.65
CA ILE A 335 -13.30 -46.37 6.66
C ILE A 335 -12.43 -45.21 6.18
N PHE A 336 -12.04 -45.18 4.90
CA PHE A 336 -11.29 -44.08 4.33
C PHE A 336 -12.07 -42.76 4.39
N VAL A 337 -13.33 -42.76 3.93
CA VAL A 337 -14.18 -41.55 3.93
C VAL A 337 -14.44 -41.07 5.35
N ASP A 338 -14.76 -41.98 6.29
CA ASP A 338 -14.97 -41.63 7.69
C ASP A 338 -13.70 -41.06 8.31
N THR A 339 -12.54 -41.68 8.06
CA THR A 339 -11.25 -41.19 8.57
C THR A 339 -10.89 -39.81 8.02
N VAL A 340 -11.07 -39.57 6.71
CA VAL A 340 -10.86 -38.26 6.08
C VAL A 340 -11.77 -37.21 6.72
N LYS A 341 -13.04 -37.54 6.97
CA LYS A 341 -14.00 -36.63 7.62
C LYS A 341 -13.64 -36.36 9.07
N LYS A 342 -13.44 -37.41 9.87
CA LYS A 342 -13.09 -37.35 11.29
C LYS A 342 -11.80 -36.56 11.54
N ARG A 343 -10.79 -36.74 10.68
CA ARG A 343 -9.49 -36.06 10.77
C ARG A 343 -9.42 -34.72 10.00
N ARG A 344 -10.51 -34.30 9.35
CA ARG A 344 -10.61 -33.07 8.54
C ARG A 344 -9.55 -32.93 7.43
N LEU A 345 -9.27 -34.03 6.73
CA LEU A 345 -8.22 -34.12 5.70
C LEU A 345 -8.65 -33.65 4.30
N GLN A 346 -9.87 -33.14 4.15
CA GLN A 346 -10.42 -32.79 2.84
C GLN A 346 -9.58 -31.74 2.10
N ARG A 347 -9.09 -30.72 2.82
CA ARG A 347 -8.25 -29.67 2.22
C ARG A 347 -6.91 -30.21 1.73
N PHE A 348 -6.29 -31.09 2.52
CA PHE A 348 -5.03 -31.72 2.15
C PHE A 348 -5.19 -32.57 0.88
N LEU A 349 -6.24 -33.40 0.85
CA LEU A 349 -6.56 -34.22 -0.33
C LEU A 349 -6.89 -33.34 -1.55
N ALA A 350 -7.62 -32.24 -1.36
CA ALA A 350 -7.93 -31.29 -2.43
C ALA A 350 -6.67 -30.64 -3.03
N ILE A 351 -5.66 -30.31 -2.21
CA ILE A 351 -4.36 -29.79 -2.68
C ILE A 351 -3.66 -30.83 -3.58
N LEU A 352 -3.60 -32.09 -3.14
CA LEU A 352 -2.98 -33.19 -3.91
C LEU A 352 -3.66 -33.37 -5.27
N ILE A 353 -4.99 -33.33 -5.30
CA ILE A 353 -5.78 -33.48 -6.53
C ILE A 353 -5.60 -32.25 -7.43
N PHE A 354 -5.79 -31.05 -6.89
CA PHE A 354 -5.75 -29.80 -7.64
C PHE A 354 -4.41 -29.60 -8.35
N ALA A 355 -3.32 -29.85 -7.65
CA ALA A 355 -1.99 -29.74 -8.23
C ALA A 355 -1.51 -31.03 -8.91
N SER A 356 -2.35 -32.05 -9.12
CA SER A 356 -2.00 -33.27 -9.88
C SER A 356 -0.73 -33.95 -9.36
N PHE A 357 -0.72 -34.28 -8.07
CA PHE A 357 0.41 -34.95 -7.42
C PHE A 357 0.62 -36.39 -7.91
N PRO A 358 1.86 -36.91 -7.93
CA PRO A 358 2.13 -38.29 -8.30
C PRO A 358 1.44 -39.29 -7.36
N ILE A 359 1.19 -40.51 -7.85
CA ILE A 359 0.56 -41.57 -7.06
C ILE A 359 1.36 -41.90 -5.78
N ALA A 360 2.68 -41.74 -5.79
CA ALA A 360 3.53 -41.89 -4.62
C ALA A 360 3.13 -40.95 -3.47
N ALA A 361 2.76 -39.70 -3.77
CA ALA A 361 2.29 -38.75 -2.75
C ALA A 361 0.93 -39.15 -2.17
N LEU A 362 0.03 -39.71 -2.99
CA LEU A 362 -1.26 -40.27 -2.55
C LEU A 362 -1.07 -41.53 -1.67
N ILE A 363 -0.08 -42.37 -1.99
CA ILE A 363 0.33 -43.49 -1.14
C ILE A 363 0.82 -42.98 0.21
N THR A 364 1.69 -41.96 0.23
CA THR A 364 2.18 -41.35 1.47
C THR A 364 1.05 -40.73 2.29
N PHE A 365 0.11 -40.02 1.66
CA PHE A 365 -1.09 -39.52 2.31
C PHE A 365 -1.89 -40.65 2.97
N THR A 366 -2.16 -41.74 2.24
CA THR A 366 -2.95 -42.85 2.75
C THR A 366 -2.24 -43.58 3.89
N THR A 367 -0.97 -43.94 3.69
CA THR A 367 -0.19 -44.69 4.70
C THR A 367 0.09 -43.88 5.96
N ARG A 368 0.45 -42.61 5.83
CA ARG A 368 0.88 -41.79 6.98
C ARG A 368 -0.21 -40.94 7.63
N LEU A 369 -1.26 -40.57 6.87
CA LEU A 369 -2.30 -39.66 7.36
C LEU A 369 -3.66 -40.32 7.55
N ILE A 370 -3.95 -41.41 6.82
CA ILE A 370 -5.18 -42.19 7.00
C ILE A 370 -4.94 -43.37 7.93
N ILE A 371 -3.97 -44.23 7.59
CA ILE A 371 -3.69 -45.46 8.34
C ILE A 371 -2.94 -45.13 9.64
N SER A 372 -1.86 -44.35 9.55
CA SER A 372 -1.14 -43.82 10.72
C SER A 372 -1.65 -42.44 11.14
N ASP A 373 -1.37 -42.03 12.37
CA ASP A 373 -1.61 -40.71 12.97
C ASP A 373 -0.34 -39.84 13.04
N ALA A 374 0.71 -40.19 12.29
CA ALA A 374 2.08 -39.66 12.39
C ALA A 374 2.25 -38.12 12.34
N TRP A 375 1.24 -37.36 11.92
CA TRP A 375 1.31 -35.90 11.79
C TRP A 375 0.06 -35.17 12.33
N LEU A 376 -0.73 -35.83 13.18
CA LEU A 376 -1.87 -35.22 13.86
C LEU A 376 -1.42 -34.38 15.07
N VAL A 377 -1.97 -33.17 15.20
CA VAL A 377 -1.78 -32.31 16.38
C VAL A 377 -3.05 -32.34 17.24
N ARG A 378 -2.91 -32.48 18.56
CA ARG A 378 -4.03 -32.40 19.50
C ARG A 378 -4.52 -30.95 19.60
N LYS A 379 -5.79 -30.70 19.24
CA LYS A 379 -6.40 -29.38 19.34
C LYS A 379 -7.14 -29.17 20.65
N ASN A 380 -7.84 -30.20 21.16
CA ASN A 380 -8.52 -30.31 22.46
C ASN A 380 -8.50 -31.79 22.94
N GLU A 381 -8.99 -32.11 24.14
CA GLU A 381 -9.00 -33.47 24.70
C GLU A 381 -9.62 -34.55 23.79
N GLU A 382 -10.52 -34.18 22.86
CA GLU A 382 -11.25 -35.14 22.00
C GLU A 382 -10.97 -35.03 20.48
N HIS A 383 -10.16 -34.05 20.02
CA HIS A 383 -10.02 -33.78 18.58
C HIS A 383 -8.58 -33.58 18.10
N LEU A 384 -8.18 -34.43 17.16
CA LEU A 384 -6.93 -34.37 16.40
C LEU A 384 -7.16 -33.66 15.06
N VAL A 385 -6.28 -32.71 14.70
CA VAL A 385 -6.39 -31.93 13.44
C VAL A 385 -5.01 -31.81 12.80
N TYR A 386 -4.98 -31.77 11.47
CA TYR A 386 -3.76 -31.45 10.72
C TYR A 386 -3.52 -29.94 10.63
N PRO A 387 -2.29 -29.46 10.89
CA PRO A 387 -1.97 -28.04 10.83
C PRO A 387 -1.79 -27.61 9.37
N LEU A 388 -2.87 -27.11 8.75
CA LEU A 388 -2.77 -26.33 7.51
C LEU A 388 -3.01 -24.84 7.81
N PRO A 389 -2.20 -23.93 7.26
CA PRO A 389 -1.05 -24.21 6.38
C PRO A 389 0.16 -24.78 7.15
N ALA A 390 0.83 -25.74 6.52
CA ALA A 390 2.01 -26.41 7.03
C ALA A 390 3.30 -25.65 6.64
N ASP A 391 4.32 -25.73 7.50
CA ASP A 391 5.67 -25.29 7.13
C ASP A 391 6.37 -26.31 6.21
N LEU A 392 7.45 -25.88 5.56
CA LEU A 392 8.17 -26.70 4.60
C LEU A 392 8.83 -27.92 5.27
N GLU A 393 9.40 -27.74 6.46
CA GLU A 393 10.10 -28.81 7.20
C GLU A 393 9.14 -29.96 7.58
N GLN A 394 7.92 -29.63 7.98
CA GLN A 394 6.86 -30.61 8.25
C GLN A 394 6.50 -31.41 7.00
N LEU A 395 6.41 -30.75 5.84
CA LEU A 395 6.08 -31.39 4.58
C LEU A 395 7.22 -32.27 4.07
N GLU A 396 8.48 -31.85 4.24
CA GLU A 396 9.67 -32.63 3.92
C GLU A 396 9.73 -33.91 4.77
N ARG A 397 9.45 -33.82 6.07
CA ARG A 397 9.34 -35.01 6.96
C ARG A 397 8.21 -35.95 6.53
N LEU A 398 7.08 -35.40 6.09
CA LEU A 398 5.92 -36.16 5.65
C LEU A 398 6.19 -36.91 4.35
N PHE A 399 6.56 -36.18 3.29
CA PHE A 399 6.72 -36.74 1.95
C PHE A 399 8.05 -37.49 1.76
N LYS A 400 9.09 -37.14 2.53
CA LYS A 400 10.48 -37.60 2.33
C LYS A 400 10.96 -37.40 0.88
N ASP A 401 10.43 -36.37 0.24
CA ASP A 401 10.75 -35.94 -1.12
C ASP A 401 10.60 -34.42 -1.19
N ASP A 402 11.73 -33.74 -1.35
CA ASP A 402 11.81 -32.27 -1.24
C ASP A 402 11.02 -31.59 -2.36
N VAL A 403 10.98 -32.17 -3.56
CA VAL A 403 10.25 -31.63 -4.71
C VAL A 403 8.74 -31.67 -4.46
N THR A 404 8.22 -32.82 -3.99
CA THR A 404 6.81 -32.99 -3.62
C THR A 404 6.44 -32.07 -2.45
N ALA A 405 7.30 -31.98 -1.43
CA ALA A 405 7.09 -31.12 -0.28
C ALA A 405 7.02 -29.63 -0.69
N TYR A 406 7.97 -29.15 -1.48
CA TYR A 406 8.00 -27.77 -1.96
C TYR A 406 6.80 -27.45 -2.87
N ARG A 407 6.43 -28.38 -3.77
CA ARG A 407 5.22 -28.23 -4.60
C ARG A 407 3.96 -28.11 -3.75
N PHE A 408 3.87 -28.87 -2.66
CA PHE A 408 2.72 -28.79 -1.75
C PHE A 408 2.74 -27.45 -1.02
N TYR A 409 3.93 -27.06 -0.53
CA TYR A 409 4.16 -25.82 0.19
C TYR A 409 3.70 -24.58 -0.58
N ILE A 410 3.99 -24.48 -1.88
CA ILE A 410 3.56 -23.34 -2.71
C ILE A 410 2.08 -23.43 -3.13
N THR A 411 1.48 -24.62 -3.16
CA THR A 411 0.10 -24.82 -3.60
C THR A 411 -0.92 -24.59 -2.48
N GLN A 412 -0.54 -24.90 -1.23
CA GLN A 412 -1.47 -24.92 -0.10
C GLN A 412 -2.20 -23.59 0.15
N ALA A 413 -1.57 -22.45 -0.19
CA ALA A 413 -2.16 -21.12 -0.03
C ALA A 413 -3.52 -21.02 -0.74
N CYS A 414 -3.69 -21.70 -1.88
CA CYS A 414 -4.96 -21.72 -2.62
C CYS A 414 -6.13 -22.33 -1.82
N PHE A 415 -5.84 -23.15 -0.81
CA PHE A 415 -6.81 -23.86 0.03
C PHE A 415 -6.77 -23.40 1.50
N CYS A 416 -5.91 -22.45 1.82
CA CYS A 416 -5.76 -21.81 3.13
C CYS A 416 -6.15 -20.33 3.06
N PRO A 417 -7.41 -20.00 2.71
CA PRO A 417 -7.86 -18.62 2.78
C PRO A 417 -7.95 -18.16 4.23
N VAL A 418 -7.56 -16.91 4.46
CA VAL A 418 -7.66 -16.26 5.77
C VAL A 418 -9.14 -16.11 6.15
N VAL A 419 -9.48 -16.36 7.40
CA VAL A 419 -10.82 -16.13 7.92
C VAL A 419 -10.76 -14.96 8.89
N LEU A 420 -11.37 -13.84 8.51
CA LEU A 420 -11.47 -12.65 9.33
C LEU A 420 -12.46 -12.89 10.47
N ARG A 421 -12.21 -12.26 11.61
CA ARG A 421 -13.02 -12.44 12.82
C ARG A 421 -13.41 -11.10 13.41
N HIS A 422 -14.71 -10.97 13.66
CA HIS A 422 -15.31 -9.74 14.14
C HIS A 422 -14.74 -9.35 15.50
N ARG A 423 -14.16 -8.15 15.62
CA ARG A 423 -13.51 -7.61 16.84
C ARG A 423 -12.33 -8.44 17.35
N GLU A 424 -11.78 -9.31 16.51
CA GLU A 424 -10.55 -10.07 16.80
C GLU A 424 -9.46 -9.68 15.81
N GLU A 425 -8.21 -9.88 16.21
CA GLU A 425 -7.06 -9.76 15.33
C GLU A 425 -6.68 -11.15 14.77
N VAL A 426 -6.43 -11.20 13.47
CA VAL A 426 -5.82 -12.36 12.81
C VAL A 426 -4.38 -12.02 12.49
N ARG A 427 -3.44 -12.90 12.84
CA ARG A 427 -2.01 -12.70 12.54
C ARG A 427 -1.51 -13.69 11.51
N ILE A 428 -0.76 -13.18 10.54
CA ILE A 428 -0.12 -13.95 9.48
C ILE A 428 1.38 -13.66 9.50
N GLU A 429 2.15 -14.62 9.98
CA GLU A 429 3.62 -14.53 10.01
C GLU A 429 4.25 -14.82 8.64
N HIS A 430 3.62 -15.73 7.89
CA HIS A 430 4.11 -16.29 6.63
C HIS A 430 3.09 -16.07 5.51
N PRO A 431 3.02 -14.85 4.92
CA PRO A 431 1.98 -14.49 3.95
C PRO A 431 1.91 -15.40 2.72
N GLU A 432 3.04 -15.99 2.31
CA GLU A 432 3.14 -16.94 1.20
C GLU A 432 2.30 -18.21 1.40
N ARG A 433 1.91 -18.52 2.64
CA ARG A 433 1.15 -19.73 3.00
C ARG A 433 -0.37 -19.51 3.00
N TYR A 434 -0.82 -18.27 2.85
CA TYR A 434 -2.22 -17.91 2.98
C TYR A 434 -2.73 -17.21 1.73
N ARG A 435 -4.03 -17.35 1.47
CA ARG A 435 -4.73 -16.54 0.48
C ARG A 435 -5.62 -15.53 1.18
N LEU A 436 -5.53 -14.26 0.81
CA LEU A 436 -6.44 -13.25 1.35
C LEU A 436 -7.88 -13.51 0.87
N PRO A 437 -8.91 -13.24 1.68
CA PRO A 437 -10.28 -13.67 1.41
C PRO A 437 -11.04 -12.69 0.51
N TYR A 438 -10.34 -11.96 -0.35
CA TYR A 438 -10.92 -10.91 -1.18
C TYR A 438 -11.23 -11.45 -2.57
N LEU A 439 -12.46 -11.23 -3.03
CA LEU A 439 -12.89 -11.47 -4.40
C LEU A 439 -12.51 -10.28 -5.31
N GLU A 440 -12.59 -9.07 -4.75
CA GLU A 440 -12.30 -7.81 -5.42
C GLU A 440 -11.66 -6.84 -4.41
N GLU A 441 -10.75 -5.99 -4.90
CA GLU A 441 -10.12 -4.92 -4.14
C GLU A 441 -10.12 -3.65 -5.00
N GLN A 442 -10.62 -2.55 -4.44
CA GLN A 442 -10.69 -1.25 -5.11
C GLN A 442 -10.12 -0.16 -4.20
N PRO A 443 -9.12 0.62 -4.64
CA PRO A 443 -8.62 1.75 -3.85
C PRO A 443 -9.71 2.83 -3.73
N LEU A 444 -9.93 3.33 -2.52
CA LEU A 444 -10.88 4.41 -2.22
C LEU A 444 -10.16 5.73 -1.94
N ALA A 445 -9.14 5.70 -1.08
CA ALA A 445 -8.43 6.90 -0.64
C ALA A 445 -6.99 6.59 -0.24
N GLU A 446 -6.14 7.61 -0.29
CA GLU A 446 -4.76 7.55 0.22
C GLU A 446 -4.51 8.73 1.17
N GLY A 447 -4.17 8.42 2.41
CA GLY A 447 -3.85 9.41 3.45
C GLY A 447 -2.39 9.33 3.88
N SER A 448 -1.99 10.22 4.79
CA SER A 448 -0.62 10.29 5.35
C SER A 448 -0.21 9.04 6.14
N PHE A 449 -1.18 8.30 6.68
CA PHE A 449 -0.98 7.14 7.56
C PHE A 449 -1.33 5.78 6.92
N GLY A 450 -1.92 5.76 5.71
CA GLY A 450 -2.37 4.50 5.12
C GLY A 450 -3.13 4.63 3.81
N LYS A 451 -3.41 3.49 3.18
CA LYS A 451 -4.33 3.39 2.02
C LYS A 451 -5.65 2.79 2.49
N VAL A 452 -6.76 3.26 1.94
CA VAL A 452 -8.09 2.72 2.20
C VAL A 452 -8.60 2.04 0.94
N TYR A 453 -9.11 0.83 1.09
CA TYR A 453 -9.67 0.02 0.03
C TYR A 453 -11.10 -0.39 0.36
N LYS A 454 -11.94 -0.49 -0.66
CA LYS A 454 -13.13 -1.32 -0.64
C LYS A 454 -12.71 -2.74 -0.96
N VAL A 455 -12.97 -3.69 -0.06
CA VAL A 455 -12.68 -5.10 -0.28
C VAL A 455 -13.97 -5.92 -0.21
N ARG A 456 -14.15 -6.80 -1.19
CA ARG A 456 -15.29 -7.73 -1.23
C ARG A 456 -14.87 -9.07 -0.64
N VAL A 457 -15.21 -9.31 0.62
CA VAL A 457 -14.85 -10.53 1.34
C VAL A 457 -15.73 -11.69 0.87
N ALA A 458 -15.11 -12.83 0.55
CA ALA A 458 -15.80 -14.03 0.10
C ALA A 458 -16.76 -14.60 1.15
N LYS A 459 -17.85 -15.25 0.70
CA LYS A 459 -18.76 -15.99 1.60
C LYS A 459 -17.97 -16.98 2.47
N GLY A 460 -18.32 -17.12 3.75
CA GLY A 460 -17.66 -18.06 4.65
C GLY A 460 -16.37 -17.58 5.32
N HIS A 461 -15.91 -16.36 5.05
CA HIS A 461 -14.57 -15.86 5.44
C HIS A 461 -14.60 -14.64 6.38
N PHE A 462 -15.77 -14.32 6.93
CA PHE A 462 -15.94 -13.38 8.02
C PHE A 462 -16.82 -14.00 9.11
N ILE A 463 -16.25 -14.22 10.28
CA ILE A 463 -16.93 -14.83 11.43
C ILE A 463 -17.30 -13.74 12.44
N ASN A 464 -18.54 -13.71 12.88
CA ASN A 464 -18.99 -12.91 14.02
C ASN A 464 -19.32 -13.82 15.21
N PRO A 465 -18.45 -13.86 16.24
CA PRO A 465 -18.70 -14.59 17.48
C PRO A 465 -19.66 -13.76 18.34
N ARG A 466 -20.97 -13.85 18.10
CA ARG A 466 -21.94 -13.38 19.09
C ARG A 466 -21.94 -14.36 20.26
N GLY A 467 -21.92 -13.86 21.49
CA GLY A 467 -22.08 -14.70 22.69
C GLY A 467 -23.32 -15.60 22.62
N SER A 468 -23.30 -16.67 23.42
CA SER A 468 -24.37 -17.66 23.67
C SER A 468 -25.03 -18.33 22.46
N THR A 469 -24.68 -17.98 21.22
CA THR A 469 -25.28 -18.45 19.97
C THR A 469 -24.21 -18.98 19.02
N PRO A 470 -24.51 -19.94 18.12
CA PRO A 470 -23.51 -20.49 17.22
C PRO A 470 -22.92 -19.40 16.31
N PHE A 471 -21.59 -19.46 16.11
CA PHE A 471 -20.82 -18.55 15.26
C PHE A 471 -21.57 -18.20 13.97
N THR A 472 -21.90 -16.93 13.78
CA THR A 472 -22.51 -16.48 12.52
C THR A 472 -21.40 -16.21 11.52
N VAL A 473 -21.47 -16.83 10.35
CA VAL A 473 -20.52 -16.62 9.25
C VAL A 473 -21.25 -15.91 8.11
N ASN A 474 -20.57 -15.01 7.41
CA ASN A 474 -21.17 -14.33 6.27
C ASN A 474 -21.63 -15.34 5.21
N THR A 475 -22.94 -15.38 4.94
CA THR A 475 -23.57 -16.34 4.01
C THR A 475 -23.43 -15.93 2.54
N ALA A 476 -23.17 -14.64 2.30
CA ALA A 476 -22.92 -14.04 0.99
C ALA A 476 -21.62 -13.22 1.01
N PRO A 477 -21.04 -12.89 -0.16
CA PRO A 477 -19.96 -11.92 -0.24
C PRO A 477 -20.36 -10.59 0.41
N MET A 478 -19.42 -9.95 1.10
CA MET A 478 -19.67 -8.74 1.89
C MET A 478 -18.64 -7.65 1.53
N ASP A 479 -19.13 -6.45 1.26
CA ASP A 479 -18.29 -5.28 1.00
C ASP A 479 -17.93 -4.60 2.33
N ILE A 480 -16.63 -4.41 2.59
CA ILE A 480 -16.11 -3.72 3.79
C ILE A 480 -15.00 -2.74 3.41
N ALA A 481 -14.73 -1.78 4.27
CA ALA A 481 -13.56 -0.91 4.14
C ALA A 481 -12.35 -1.56 4.84
N ARG A 482 -11.19 -1.53 4.20
CA ARG A 482 -9.90 -1.97 4.74
C ARG A 482 -8.93 -0.80 4.72
N LYS A 483 -8.35 -0.43 5.87
CA LYS A 483 -7.29 0.56 5.97
C LYS A 483 -5.96 -0.10 6.28
N ASP A 484 -4.98 0.08 5.40
CA ASP A 484 -3.66 -0.52 5.49
C ASP A 484 -2.68 0.48 6.10
N TYR A 485 -2.13 0.11 7.25
CA TYR A 485 -1.09 0.82 7.98
C TYR A 485 0.27 0.17 7.76
N VAL A 486 1.31 0.99 7.63
CA VAL A 486 2.71 0.52 7.69
C VAL A 486 3.17 0.63 9.13
N ILE A 487 3.38 -0.51 9.77
CA ILE A 487 3.74 -0.63 11.19
C ILE A 487 5.26 -0.64 11.35
N THR A 488 5.75 -0.01 12.42
CA THR A 488 7.15 -0.12 12.85
C THR A 488 7.33 -1.30 13.81
N PRO A 489 8.55 -1.80 14.03
CA PRO A 489 8.80 -2.85 15.02
C PRO A 489 8.31 -2.50 16.44
N GLU A 490 8.27 -1.22 16.79
CA GLU A 490 7.78 -0.71 18.08
C GLU A 490 6.26 -0.85 18.25
N PHE A 491 5.48 -0.95 17.16
CA PHE A 491 4.03 -1.18 17.21
C PHE A 491 3.66 -2.55 17.82
N ARG A 492 4.59 -3.51 17.87
CA ARG A 492 4.37 -4.87 18.38
C ARG A 492 4.22 -4.96 19.91
N VAL A 493 4.26 -3.83 20.63
CA VAL A 493 4.02 -3.83 22.09
C VAL A 493 2.53 -4.02 22.38
N GLN A 494 2.17 -5.25 22.78
CA GLN A 494 0.81 -5.76 23.09
C GLN A 494 -0.15 -4.74 23.76
N ARG A 495 0.37 -3.90 24.66
CA ARG A 495 -0.39 -2.93 25.49
C ARG A 495 -0.92 -1.70 24.74
N GLU A 496 -0.36 -1.33 23.60
CA GLU A 496 -0.78 -0.14 22.82
C GLU A 496 -1.87 -0.49 21.80
N ARG A 497 -1.79 -1.70 21.23
CA ARG A 497 -2.81 -2.35 20.39
C ARG A 497 -4.16 -2.49 21.11
N GLU A 498 -4.12 -2.90 22.38
CA GLU A 498 -5.30 -3.04 23.25
C GLU A 498 -6.06 -1.71 23.43
N ILE A 499 -5.38 -0.57 23.38
CA ILE A 499 -6.01 0.75 23.53
C ILE A 499 -6.77 1.14 22.26
N MET A 500 -6.20 0.90 21.08
CA MET A 500 -6.88 1.12 19.80
C MET A 500 -8.12 0.22 19.67
N GLU A 501 -7.99 -1.06 20.04
CA GLU A 501 -9.12 -1.98 20.10
C GLU A 501 -10.18 -1.51 21.10
N THR A 502 -9.78 -1.04 22.29
CA THR A 502 -10.73 -0.52 23.29
C THR A 502 -11.53 0.66 22.75
N ILE A 503 -10.89 1.60 22.03
CA ILE A 503 -11.57 2.75 21.42
C ILE A 503 -12.54 2.28 20.33
N LEU A 504 -12.07 1.48 19.38
CA LEU A 504 -12.88 1.10 18.22
C LEU A 504 -13.98 0.06 18.54
N ASN A 505 -13.78 -0.75 19.59
CA ASN A 505 -14.75 -1.74 20.06
C ASN A 505 -15.71 -1.15 21.11
N SER A 506 -15.50 0.09 21.56
CA SER A 506 -16.45 0.82 22.42
C SER A 506 -17.69 1.33 21.67
N SER A 507 -17.81 1.02 20.37
CA SER A 507 -18.91 1.39 19.47
C SER A 507 -20.30 1.00 19.98
N SER A 508 -20.43 0.00 20.85
CA SER A 508 -21.72 -0.34 21.49
C SER A 508 -22.26 0.78 22.39
N ARG A 509 -21.46 1.80 22.71
CA ARG A 509 -21.84 2.94 23.55
C ARG A 509 -21.97 4.26 22.77
N SER A 510 -21.58 4.31 21.49
CA SER A 510 -21.77 5.50 20.64
C SER A 510 -21.91 5.12 19.15
N GLU A 511 -23.04 5.49 18.54
CA GLU A 511 -23.32 5.26 17.12
C GLU A 511 -22.50 6.18 16.19
N ASN A 512 -21.91 7.25 16.72
CA ASN A 512 -21.20 8.29 15.98
C ASN A 512 -19.68 8.10 15.92
N ILE A 513 -19.20 6.90 16.22
CA ILE A 513 -17.80 6.48 16.05
C ILE A 513 -17.77 5.27 15.14
N VAL A 514 -16.85 5.25 14.17
CA VAL A 514 -16.72 4.10 13.26
C VAL A 514 -16.30 2.86 14.05
N GLU A 515 -17.10 1.80 13.94
CA GLU A 515 -16.80 0.51 14.54
C GLU A 515 -15.63 -0.19 13.83
N SER A 516 -14.80 -0.90 14.60
CA SER A 516 -13.85 -1.87 14.06
C SER A 516 -14.51 -3.25 13.90
N PHE A 517 -14.45 -3.78 12.69
CA PHE A 517 -14.74 -5.19 12.41
C PHE A 517 -13.59 -6.11 12.78
N GLY A 518 -12.39 -5.61 13.10
CA GLY A 518 -11.24 -6.43 13.47
C GLY A 518 -9.96 -6.03 12.73
N GLY A 519 -8.88 -6.74 13.05
CA GLY A 519 -7.53 -6.47 12.54
C GLY A 519 -6.95 -7.66 11.79
N LEU A 520 -6.05 -7.38 10.84
CA LEU A 520 -5.19 -8.39 10.21
C LEU A 520 -3.75 -7.88 10.19
N GLU A 521 -2.87 -8.54 10.95
CA GLU A 521 -1.43 -8.31 10.87
C GLU A 521 -0.82 -9.23 9.80
N ILE A 522 -0.13 -8.63 8.83
CA ILE A 522 0.67 -9.31 7.83
C ILE A 522 2.13 -8.95 8.11
N SER A 523 2.83 -9.89 8.74
CA SER A 523 4.23 -9.70 9.16
C SER A 523 5.15 -9.44 7.95
N PRO A 524 6.17 -8.57 8.07
CA PRO A 524 6.55 -7.86 9.29
C PRO A 524 6.00 -6.43 9.42
N THR A 525 5.38 -5.88 8.37
CA THR A 525 5.26 -4.43 8.20
C THR A 525 3.85 -3.92 7.95
N THR A 526 2.83 -4.79 7.81
CA THR A 526 1.49 -4.34 7.42
C THR A 526 0.46 -4.71 8.48
N TYR A 527 -0.35 -3.73 8.87
CA TYR A 527 -1.53 -3.94 9.70
C TYR A 527 -2.77 -3.41 8.98
N CYS A 528 -3.77 -4.25 8.80
CA CYS A 528 -5.02 -3.92 8.14
C CYS A 528 -6.12 -3.79 9.18
N LEU A 529 -6.80 -2.65 9.21
CA LEU A 529 -8.01 -2.43 10.02
C LEU A 529 -9.25 -2.54 9.14
N PHE A 530 -10.21 -3.36 9.53
CA PHE A 530 -11.47 -3.52 8.82
C PHE A 530 -12.60 -2.74 9.49
N MET A 531 -13.41 -2.07 8.67
CA MET A 531 -14.49 -1.19 9.11
C MET A 531 -15.72 -1.35 8.20
N PRO A 532 -16.92 -0.95 8.66
CA PRO A 532 -18.07 -0.76 7.79
C PRO A 532 -17.75 0.14 6.60
N LEU A 533 -18.24 -0.21 5.41
CA LEU A 533 -18.08 0.62 4.22
C LEU A 533 -19.04 1.83 4.30
N ALA A 534 -18.49 3.04 4.34
CA ALA A 534 -19.25 4.28 4.28
C ALA A 534 -19.72 4.59 2.85
N ILE A 535 -20.71 5.48 2.73
CA ILE A 535 -21.16 6.00 1.42
C ILE A 535 -20.05 6.90 0.84
N CYS A 536 -19.61 7.89 1.63
CA CYS A 536 -18.49 8.79 1.35
C CYS A 536 -18.11 9.55 2.64
N ASP A 537 -17.07 10.38 2.59
CA ASP A 537 -16.80 11.38 3.63
C ASP A 537 -17.61 12.68 3.41
N LEU A 538 -17.68 13.52 4.45
CA LEU A 538 -18.48 14.76 4.43
C LEU A 538 -17.93 15.79 3.43
N ARG A 539 -16.61 15.81 3.18
CA ARG A 539 -16.02 16.71 2.19
C ARG A 539 -16.46 16.32 0.79
N ALA A 540 -16.26 15.06 0.39
CA ALA A 540 -16.70 14.54 -0.90
C ALA A 540 -18.21 14.72 -1.09
N TYR A 541 -18.99 14.51 -0.01
CA TYR A 541 -20.43 14.75 -0.03
C TYR A 541 -20.77 16.20 -0.43
N MET A 542 -20.21 17.20 0.27
CA MET A 542 -20.52 18.62 0.02
C MET A 542 -19.90 19.17 -1.26
N MET A 543 -18.74 18.67 -1.66
CA MET A 543 -17.94 19.25 -2.74
C MET A 543 -18.15 18.58 -4.10
N GLU A 544 -18.56 17.30 -4.11
CA GLU A 544 -18.59 16.48 -5.31
C GLU A 544 -19.97 15.89 -5.58
N HIS A 545 -20.62 15.31 -4.56
CA HIS A 545 -21.87 14.55 -4.77
C HIS A 545 -23.14 15.40 -4.64
N HIS A 546 -23.17 16.34 -3.70
CA HIS A 546 -24.32 17.19 -3.40
C HIS A 546 -23.85 18.65 -3.34
N THR A 547 -23.64 19.24 -4.50
CA THR A 547 -23.03 20.58 -4.60
C THR A 547 -24.01 21.72 -4.35
N THR A 548 -25.32 21.45 -4.37
CA THR A 548 -26.37 22.43 -4.11
C THR A 548 -26.79 22.44 -2.64
N PRO A 549 -27.18 23.60 -2.07
CA PRO A 549 -27.68 23.65 -0.71
C PRO A 549 -28.97 22.83 -0.55
N PRO A 550 -29.29 22.36 0.66
CA PRO A 550 -30.55 21.69 0.93
C PRO A 550 -31.74 22.65 0.80
N ASN A 551 -32.74 22.23 0.02
CA ASN A 551 -33.86 23.07 -0.41
C ASN A 551 -34.99 23.22 0.63
N THR A 552 -34.95 22.49 1.76
CA THR A 552 -36.01 22.51 2.77
C THR A 552 -35.44 22.70 4.18
N GLU A 553 -36.22 23.34 5.06
CA GLU A 553 -35.88 23.45 6.48
C GLU A 553 -35.74 22.09 7.15
N GLU A 554 -36.55 21.11 6.74
CA GLU A 554 -36.45 19.74 7.23
C GLU A 554 -35.13 19.07 6.86
N ALA A 555 -34.66 19.25 5.62
CA ALA A 555 -33.36 18.77 5.21
C ALA A 555 -32.25 19.43 6.05
N LYS A 556 -32.29 20.76 6.21
CA LYS A 556 -31.36 21.52 7.07
C LYS A 556 -31.36 20.99 8.52
N ALA A 557 -32.54 20.75 9.10
CA ALA A 557 -32.66 20.18 10.44
C ALA A 557 -32.00 18.80 10.54
N ASN A 558 -32.08 17.96 9.51
CA ASN A 558 -31.41 16.65 9.51
C ASN A 558 -29.87 16.78 9.52
N TYR A 559 -29.29 17.77 8.83
CA TYR A 559 -27.86 18.07 8.94
C TYR A 559 -27.47 18.50 10.35
N ILE A 560 -28.26 19.37 10.99
CA ILE A 560 -28.02 19.79 12.37
C ILE A 560 -28.11 18.59 13.33
N ARG A 561 -29.06 17.67 13.10
CA ARG A 561 -29.18 16.43 13.87
C ARG A 561 -27.95 15.52 13.71
N CYS A 562 -27.40 15.42 12.50
CA CYS A 562 -26.18 14.65 12.27
C CYS A 562 -24.96 15.29 12.95
N ALA A 563 -24.85 16.62 12.91
CA ALA A 563 -23.82 17.36 13.61
C ALA A 563 -23.94 17.23 15.14
N GLU A 564 -25.17 17.21 15.69
CA GLU A 564 -25.43 16.92 17.10
C GLU A 564 -24.89 15.53 17.49
N GLY A 565 -25.17 14.51 16.67
CA GLY A 565 -24.61 13.17 16.83
C GLY A 565 -23.09 13.17 16.83
N LEU A 566 -22.47 13.89 15.90
CA LEU A 566 -21.02 14.04 15.81
C LEU A 566 -20.41 14.65 17.09
N ALA A 567 -21.02 15.72 17.62
CA ALA A 567 -20.61 16.33 18.89
C ALA A 567 -20.78 15.35 20.07
N GLY A 568 -21.83 14.52 20.04
CA GLY A 568 -22.01 13.41 20.99
C GLY A 568 -20.92 12.35 20.91
N GLY A 569 -20.53 11.93 19.70
CA GLY A 569 -19.41 11.01 19.47
C GLY A 569 -18.09 11.59 20.00
N LEU A 570 -17.83 12.87 19.75
CA LEU A 570 -16.62 13.53 20.25
C LEU A 570 -16.63 13.63 21.79
N SER A 571 -17.77 13.96 22.38
CA SER A 571 -17.93 13.95 23.84
C SER A 571 -17.68 12.56 24.44
N PHE A 572 -18.09 11.51 23.74
CA PHE A 572 -17.86 10.14 24.17
C PHE A 572 -16.37 9.79 24.15
N LEU A 573 -15.61 10.20 23.13
CA LEU A 573 -14.15 10.03 23.11
C LEU A 573 -13.46 10.74 24.28
N HIS A 574 -13.94 11.93 24.65
CA HIS A 574 -13.35 12.73 25.72
C HIS A 574 -13.64 12.20 27.13
N GLN A 575 -14.77 11.53 27.36
CA GLN A 575 -15.25 11.25 28.73
C GLN A 575 -15.95 9.90 28.94
N GLY A 576 -16.32 9.20 27.87
CA GLY A 576 -17.23 8.06 27.89
C GLY A 576 -16.60 6.68 27.76
N ILE A 577 -15.27 6.59 27.59
CA ILE A 577 -14.57 5.32 27.43
C ILE A 577 -14.06 4.83 28.79
N ASP A 578 -14.61 3.72 29.25
CA ASP A 578 -14.10 2.97 30.40
C ASP A 578 -13.24 1.81 29.90
N THR A 579 -12.09 1.57 30.53
CA THR A 579 -11.28 0.37 30.27
C THR A 579 -11.87 -0.85 31.00
N PRO A 580 -11.48 -2.09 30.63
CA PRO A 580 -11.84 -3.30 31.38
C PRO A 580 -11.47 -3.23 32.87
N ASP A 581 -10.39 -2.51 33.19
CA ASP A 581 -9.91 -2.26 34.55
C ASP A 581 -10.68 -1.15 35.29
N LEU A 582 -11.80 -0.67 34.73
CA LEU A 582 -12.65 0.41 35.24
C LEU A 582 -12.01 1.81 35.31
N ASP A 583 -10.84 1.99 34.69
CA ASP A 583 -10.20 3.29 34.54
C ASP A 583 -10.87 4.12 33.45
N LYS A 584 -10.73 5.46 33.53
CA LYS A 584 -11.23 6.36 32.48
C LYS A 584 -10.17 6.54 31.41
N LEU A 585 -10.55 6.29 30.17
CA LEU A 585 -9.75 6.56 28.99
C LEU A 585 -10.24 7.85 28.33
N VAL A 586 -9.33 8.79 28.12
CA VAL A 586 -9.61 10.04 27.41
C VAL A 586 -8.89 9.99 26.07
N CYS A 587 -9.63 10.06 24.97
CA CYS A 587 -9.10 10.06 23.61
C CYS A 587 -9.31 11.43 22.96
N TYR A 588 -8.24 12.08 22.50
CA TYR A 588 -8.30 13.29 21.70
C TYR A 588 -8.12 12.93 20.22
N HIS A 589 -8.98 13.42 19.33
CA HIS A 589 -8.97 13.06 17.92
C HIS A 589 -7.81 13.71 17.17
N MET A 590 -7.54 15.00 17.44
CA MET A 590 -6.40 15.82 16.97
C MET A 590 -6.30 16.10 15.47
N ASP A 591 -7.20 15.56 14.64
CA ASP A 591 -7.28 15.80 13.19
C ASP A 591 -8.74 15.79 12.72
N LEU A 592 -9.64 16.43 13.48
CA LEU A 592 -11.05 16.47 13.11
C LEU A 592 -11.27 17.45 11.94
N LYS A 593 -11.73 16.92 10.81
CA LYS A 593 -12.02 17.66 9.56
C LYS A 593 -13.10 16.94 8.75
N PRO A 594 -13.71 17.57 7.74
CA PRO A 594 -14.76 16.95 6.93
C PRO A 594 -14.35 15.63 6.27
N ASP A 595 -13.09 15.47 5.86
CA ASP A 595 -12.54 14.23 5.28
C ASP A 595 -12.57 13.03 6.25
N ASN A 596 -12.57 13.30 7.57
CA ASN A 596 -12.55 12.28 8.62
C ASN A 596 -13.95 12.01 9.22
N ILE A 597 -15.00 12.60 8.63
CA ILE A 597 -16.41 12.39 9.03
C ILE A 597 -17.08 11.53 7.95
N LEU A 598 -17.38 10.29 8.27
CA LEU A 598 -17.96 9.33 7.33
C LEU A 598 -19.48 9.28 7.43
N LEU A 599 -20.14 9.21 6.26
CA LEU A 599 -21.59 9.22 6.15
C LEU A 599 -22.12 7.79 5.96
N PHE A 600 -23.07 7.42 6.80
CA PHE A 600 -23.81 6.17 6.75
C PHE A 600 -25.30 6.43 6.65
N GLN A 601 -26.03 5.47 6.08
CA GLN A 601 -27.48 5.43 6.07
C GLN A 601 -27.94 4.17 6.80
N GLU A 602 -28.57 4.37 7.96
CA GLU A 602 -29.06 3.29 8.82
C GLU A 602 -30.58 3.46 8.95
N GLU A 603 -31.40 2.45 8.68
CA GLU A 603 -32.86 2.52 8.91
C GLU A 603 -33.54 3.79 8.34
N ASN A 604 -33.11 4.25 7.15
CA ASN A 604 -33.53 5.50 6.49
C ASN A 604 -33.15 6.82 7.20
N ARG A 605 -32.31 6.80 8.24
CA ARG A 605 -31.67 8.00 8.83
C ARG A 605 -30.21 8.12 8.40
N TRP A 606 -29.75 9.35 8.25
CA TRP A 606 -28.33 9.66 8.08
C TRP A 606 -27.62 9.65 9.43
N VAL A 607 -26.47 8.98 9.49
CA VAL A 607 -25.62 8.92 10.68
C VAL A 607 -24.20 9.29 10.29
N TRP A 608 -23.65 10.32 10.92
CA TRP A 608 -22.27 10.74 10.73
C TRP A 608 -21.39 10.14 11.80
N LYS A 609 -20.27 9.55 11.39
CA LYS A 609 -19.34 8.86 12.31
C LYS A 609 -17.93 9.41 12.20
N LEU A 610 -17.29 9.59 13.35
CA LEU A 610 -15.88 9.95 13.47
C LEU A 610 -14.99 8.79 13.03
N SER A 611 -14.00 9.09 12.20
CA SER A 611 -13.05 8.12 11.66
C SER A 611 -11.62 8.67 11.69
N ASP A 612 -10.65 7.81 11.40
CA ASP A 612 -9.22 8.15 11.34
C ASP A 612 -8.60 8.64 12.66
N PHE A 613 -8.42 7.70 13.58
CA PHE A 613 -7.72 7.90 14.85
C PHE A 613 -6.19 7.83 14.74
N GLY A 614 -5.61 7.90 13.52
CA GLY A 614 -4.16 7.80 13.31
C GLY A 614 -3.34 8.90 13.98
N MET A 615 -3.99 10.05 14.25
CA MET A 615 -3.42 11.20 14.95
C MET A 615 -3.80 11.28 16.44
N SER A 616 -4.61 10.35 16.93
CA SER A 616 -5.22 10.49 18.25
C SER A 616 -4.21 10.36 19.39
N CYS A 617 -4.47 11.04 20.49
CA CYS A 617 -3.70 10.90 21.73
C CYS A 617 -4.60 10.35 22.83
N VAL A 618 -4.07 9.45 23.65
CA VAL A 618 -4.83 8.84 24.73
C VAL A 618 -4.17 9.05 26.08
N LYS A 619 -5.01 9.38 27.06
CA LYS A 619 -4.65 9.49 28.47
C LYS A 619 -5.46 8.48 29.27
N LYS A 620 -4.78 7.71 30.12
CA LYS A 620 -5.41 6.88 31.15
C LYS A 620 -5.48 7.66 32.46
N ARG A 621 -6.66 7.72 33.07
CA ARG A 621 -6.88 8.31 34.39
C ARG A 621 -7.34 7.22 35.36
N ARG A 622 -6.47 6.85 36.29
CA ARG A 622 -6.77 5.85 37.32
C ARG A 622 -7.79 6.38 38.33
N ARG A 623 -8.67 5.50 38.83
CA ARG A 623 -9.68 5.89 39.83
C ARG A 623 -9.12 6.23 41.22
N VAL A 624 -7.93 5.71 41.57
CA VAL A 624 -7.43 5.71 42.96
C VAL A 624 -6.21 6.61 43.20
N ASP A 625 -5.47 7.00 42.16
CA ASP A 625 -4.31 7.89 42.26
C ASP A 625 -4.48 9.13 41.36
N GLU A 626 -4.22 10.34 41.88
CA GLU A 626 -4.15 11.59 41.10
C GLU A 626 -2.93 11.63 40.15
N HIS A 627 -2.12 10.57 40.10
CA HIS A 627 -1.05 10.43 39.12
C HIS A 627 -1.64 10.09 37.74
N ILE A 628 -1.74 11.11 36.90
CA ILE A 628 -1.99 10.98 35.46
C ILE A 628 -0.82 10.20 34.84
N GLU A 629 -1.09 9.02 34.26
CA GLU A 629 -0.08 8.31 33.46
C GLU A 629 0.37 9.19 32.27
N ALA A 630 1.65 9.08 31.88
CA ALA A 630 2.21 9.85 30.78
C ALA A 630 1.39 9.72 29.48
N GLU A 631 1.23 10.84 28.76
CA GLU A 631 0.55 10.92 27.46
C GLU A 631 1.12 9.92 26.46
N LYS A 632 0.26 9.11 25.84
CA LYS A 632 0.64 8.19 24.76
C LYS A 632 0.16 8.75 23.42
N ASP A 633 1.12 9.11 22.57
CA ASP A 633 0.88 9.62 21.22
C ASP A 633 0.94 8.49 20.19
N PHE A 634 -0.19 8.23 19.53
CA PHE A 634 -0.34 7.13 18.55
C PHE A 634 0.49 7.39 17.29
N ASN A 635 0.89 8.65 17.04
CA ASN A 635 1.70 9.02 15.88
C ASN A 635 3.06 8.32 15.82
N ARG A 636 3.62 7.92 16.96
CA ARG A 636 4.94 7.26 17.00
C ARG A 636 4.90 5.83 16.45
N TRP A 637 3.71 5.29 16.21
CA TRP A 637 3.49 3.88 15.88
C TRP A 637 3.34 3.60 14.38
N PHE A 638 3.06 4.64 13.59
CA PHE A 638 2.80 4.53 12.16
C PHE A 638 3.84 5.32 11.35
N VAL A 639 4.40 4.69 10.32
CA VAL A 639 5.32 5.39 9.41
C VAL A 639 4.51 6.37 8.56
N ARG A 640 4.69 7.67 8.76
CA ARG A 640 4.13 8.69 7.86
C ARG A 640 4.75 8.54 6.48
N ARG A 641 3.92 8.39 5.45
CA ARG A 641 4.41 8.48 4.06
C ARG A 641 4.71 9.95 3.74
N ARG A 642 5.88 10.21 3.15
CA ARG A 642 6.13 11.49 2.48
C ARG A 642 5.21 11.55 1.26
N MET A 643 4.27 12.50 1.23
CA MET A 643 3.56 12.80 0.00
C MET A 643 4.58 13.26 -1.07
N PRO A 644 4.42 12.87 -2.34
CA PRO A 644 5.20 13.48 -3.41
C PRO A 644 4.93 14.99 -3.41
N GLU A 645 6.01 15.76 -3.35
CA GLU A 645 6.04 17.22 -3.35
C GLU A 645 5.18 17.75 -4.51
N ARG A 646 4.05 18.41 -4.19
CA ARG A 646 3.43 19.33 -5.14
C ARG A 646 4.26 20.60 -5.14
N GLU A 647 5.05 20.74 -6.21
CA GLU A 647 5.88 21.87 -6.64
C GLU A 647 6.92 22.40 -5.62
N PRO A 648 8.16 22.65 -6.06
CA PRO A 648 9.25 23.05 -5.18
C PRO A 648 9.04 24.49 -4.69
N SER A 649 8.47 24.67 -3.50
CA SER A 649 8.70 25.89 -2.74
C SER A 649 10.12 25.86 -2.20
N VAL A 650 10.87 26.90 -2.53
CA VAL A 650 12.28 27.13 -2.18
C VAL A 650 12.42 27.28 -0.66
N ASP A 651 12.63 26.18 0.07
CA ASP A 651 13.45 26.11 1.29
C ASP A 651 13.38 24.70 1.94
N PRO A 652 14.48 23.92 1.95
CA PRO A 652 14.49 22.54 2.45
C PRO A 652 14.55 22.40 4.00
N THR A 653 14.06 23.39 4.77
CA THR A 653 14.17 23.40 6.24
C THR A 653 12.87 23.58 7.04
N ARG A 654 11.68 23.44 6.44
CA ARG A 654 10.40 23.50 7.17
C ARG A 654 9.41 22.41 6.77
N ASN A 655 9.67 21.16 7.16
CA ASN A 655 8.58 20.20 7.35
C ASN A 655 7.90 20.51 8.70
N ASN A 656 7.04 21.53 8.73
CA ASN A 656 6.38 21.98 9.96
C ASN A 656 5.26 21.01 10.38
N ARG A 657 5.34 20.55 11.63
CA ARG A 657 4.17 20.13 12.41
C ARG A 657 3.21 21.33 12.53
N GLY A 658 1.89 21.14 12.34
CA GLY A 658 0.86 22.13 12.70
C GLY A 658 0.22 22.93 11.56
N GLU A 659 0.27 22.44 10.31
CA GLU A 659 -0.32 23.11 9.15
C GLU A 659 -1.57 22.36 8.67
N GLY A 660 -2.75 22.78 9.11
CA GLY A 660 -4.03 22.21 8.72
C GLY A 660 -5.18 23.18 8.99
N THR A 661 -6.13 23.26 8.06
CA THR A 661 -7.21 24.27 8.07
C THR A 661 -8.05 24.28 9.33
N TYR A 662 -8.39 23.09 9.83
CA TYR A 662 -9.27 22.91 10.99
C TYR A 662 -8.51 22.84 12.33
N LEU A 663 -7.17 22.84 12.30
CA LEU A 663 -6.37 22.71 13.52
C LEU A 663 -6.50 23.95 14.41
N ALA A 664 -6.47 23.71 15.72
CA ALA A 664 -6.53 24.76 16.72
C ALA A 664 -5.23 25.60 16.78
N PRO A 665 -5.29 26.86 17.24
CA PRO A 665 -4.12 27.76 17.31
C PRO A 665 -2.93 27.17 18.08
N GLU A 666 -3.20 26.40 19.14
CA GLU A 666 -2.19 25.76 19.98
C GLU A 666 -1.37 24.67 19.26
N SER A 667 -1.81 24.20 18.09
CA SER A 667 -1.07 23.24 17.25
C SER A 667 0.23 23.81 16.68
N MET A 668 0.34 25.14 16.59
CA MET A 668 1.53 25.85 16.09
C MET A 668 2.57 26.13 17.19
N PHE A 669 2.28 25.83 18.45
CA PHE A 669 3.25 26.04 19.53
C PHE A 669 4.43 25.08 19.42
N ARG A 670 5.63 25.51 19.88
CA ARG A 670 6.85 24.70 19.83
C ARG A 670 6.69 23.33 20.51
N ASN A 671 5.89 23.30 21.59
CA ASN A 671 5.46 22.08 22.28
C ASN A 671 3.92 22.09 22.33
N PRO A 672 3.24 21.59 21.29
CA PRO A 672 1.79 21.67 21.21
C PRO A 672 1.16 20.76 22.29
N LYS A 673 0.45 21.36 23.25
CA LYS A 673 -0.40 20.63 24.21
C LYS A 673 -1.83 20.63 23.69
N MET A 674 -2.12 19.68 22.80
CA MET A 674 -3.47 19.51 22.28
C MET A 674 -4.33 18.78 23.30
N THR A 675 -5.56 19.23 23.49
CA THR A 675 -6.51 18.69 24.49
C THR A 675 -7.90 18.55 23.89
N ALA A 676 -8.89 18.18 24.71
CA ALA A 676 -10.30 18.18 24.32
C ALA A 676 -10.74 19.52 23.72
N SER A 677 -10.23 20.65 24.24
CA SER A 677 -10.52 21.99 23.71
C SER A 677 -10.01 22.20 22.28
N SER A 678 -8.95 21.49 21.87
CA SER A 678 -8.42 21.55 20.50
C SER A 678 -9.35 20.83 19.51
N ASP A 679 -9.93 19.71 19.91
CA ASP A 679 -10.95 19.02 19.10
C ASP A 679 -12.23 19.85 19.02
N VAL A 680 -12.62 20.52 20.11
CA VAL A 680 -13.80 21.41 20.13
C VAL A 680 -13.64 22.58 19.16
N TRP A 681 -12.45 23.18 19.08
CA TRP A 681 -12.16 24.19 18.06
C TRP A 681 -12.34 23.63 16.64
N SER A 682 -11.79 22.44 16.39
CA SER A 682 -11.87 21.78 15.08
C SER A 682 -13.32 21.47 14.70
N LEU A 683 -14.12 20.99 15.66
CA LEU A 683 -15.56 20.77 15.52
C LEU A 683 -16.29 22.09 15.22
N GLY A 684 -15.96 23.17 15.92
CA GLY A 684 -16.51 24.50 15.66
C GLY A 684 -16.22 25.00 14.24
N CYS A 685 -15.01 24.76 13.73
CA CYS A 685 -14.64 25.08 12.35
C CYS A 685 -15.46 24.26 11.35
N VAL A 686 -15.65 22.95 11.60
CA VAL A 686 -16.50 22.08 10.76
C VAL A 686 -17.95 22.56 10.75
N ILE A 687 -18.53 22.87 11.93
CA ILE A 687 -19.91 23.38 12.02
C ILE A 687 -20.03 24.71 11.29
N SER A 688 -19.06 25.62 11.45
CA SER A 688 -19.02 26.89 10.72
C SER A 688 -19.07 26.70 9.19
N VAL A 689 -18.25 25.78 8.66
CA VAL A 689 -18.27 25.43 7.23
C VAL A 689 -19.58 24.77 6.82
N LEU A 690 -20.16 23.92 7.67
CA LEU A 690 -21.45 23.30 7.43
C LEU A 690 -22.54 24.35 7.24
N PHE A 691 -22.60 25.41 8.06
CA PHE A 691 -23.59 26.48 7.87
C PHE A 691 -23.38 27.25 6.55
N ALA A 692 -22.14 27.46 6.11
CA ALA A 692 -21.87 28.02 4.79
C ALA A 692 -22.38 27.11 3.65
N TYR A 693 -22.22 25.79 3.81
CA TYR A 693 -22.79 24.81 2.88
C TYR A 693 -24.33 24.78 2.90
N LEU A 694 -24.95 24.89 4.07
CA LEU A 694 -26.42 24.90 4.19
C LEU A 694 -27.06 26.14 3.53
N ASP A 695 -26.30 27.23 3.38
CA ASP A 695 -26.76 28.47 2.75
C ASP A 695 -26.62 28.44 1.22
N ASP A 696 -25.41 28.17 0.73
CA ASP A 696 -25.04 28.37 -0.68
C ASP A 696 -24.31 27.14 -1.29
N GLY A 697 -24.46 25.97 -0.66
CA GLY A 697 -23.90 24.71 -1.13
C GLY A 697 -22.36 24.74 -1.22
N ARG A 698 -21.84 24.12 -2.27
CA ARG A 698 -20.40 24.09 -2.58
C ARG A 698 -19.80 25.50 -2.71
N ASP A 699 -20.54 26.42 -3.32
CA ASP A 699 -20.04 27.77 -3.59
C ASP A 699 -19.86 28.56 -2.30
N GLY A 700 -20.76 28.39 -1.33
CA GLY A 700 -20.62 28.94 0.02
C GLY A 700 -19.34 28.46 0.72
N VAL A 701 -19.02 27.18 0.62
CA VAL A 701 -17.79 26.59 1.18
C VAL A 701 -16.54 27.18 0.51
N LEU A 702 -16.52 27.25 -0.82
CA LEU A 702 -15.39 27.78 -1.59
C LEU A 702 -15.15 29.26 -1.34
N GLN A 703 -16.22 30.07 -1.31
CA GLN A 703 -16.14 31.49 -1.00
C GLN A 703 -15.59 31.71 0.41
N TYR A 704 -16.10 30.94 1.38
CA TYR A 704 -15.65 31.08 2.77
C TYR A 704 -14.18 30.69 2.95
N GLN A 705 -13.73 29.64 2.25
CA GLN A 705 -12.30 29.29 2.16
C GLN A 705 -11.47 30.42 1.52
N ALA A 706 -11.90 30.96 0.39
CA ALA A 706 -11.19 32.05 -0.30
C ALA A 706 -11.09 33.31 0.57
N HIS A 707 -12.14 33.66 1.31
CA HIS A 707 -12.16 34.79 2.23
C HIS A 707 -11.14 34.65 3.38
N ARG A 708 -10.85 33.43 3.82
CA ARG A 708 -9.80 33.18 4.82
C ARG A 708 -8.41 33.18 4.20
N MET A 709 -8.22 32.45 3.11
CA MET A 709 -6.93 32.27 2.47
C MET A 709 -6.33 33.57 1.90
N TYR A 710 -7.15 34.42 1.26
CA TYR A 710 -6.71 35.66 0.61
C TYR A 710 -6.87 36.92 1.48
N HIS A 711 -7.11 36.75 2.78
CA HIS A 711 -7.20 37.90 3.67
C HIS A 711 -5.84 38.59 3.81
N ARG A 712 -5.81 39.93 3.84
CA ARG A 712 -4.56 40.73 3.87
C ARG A 712 -3.60 40.36 5.01
N LYS A 713 -4.13 39.87 6.13
CA LYS A 713 -3.35 39.47 7.32
C LYS A 713 -3.11 37.95 7.40
N ALA A 714 -3.60 37.16 6.44
CA ALA A 714 -3.37 35.72 6.40
C ALA A 714 -1.95 35.41 5.92
N ASP A 715 -1.48 34.22 6.25
CA ASP A 715 -0.18 33.66 5.86
C ASP A 715 -0.24 32.93 4.51
N ASN A 716 -1.21 33.26 3.64
CA ASN A 716 -1.57 32.53 2.41
C ASN A 716 -1.99 31.06 2.63
N TYR A 717 -2.34 30.69 3.87
CA TYR A 717 -2.96 29.39 4.18
C TYR A 717 -4.43 29.59 4.59
N ASP A 718 -5.29 28.62 4.25
CA ASP A 718 -6.66 28.60 4.78
C ASP A 718 -6.64 28.16 6.25
N ARG A 719 -6.87 29.11 7.18
CA ARG A 719 -6.94 28.89 8.63
C ARG A 719 -8.08 29.69 9.27
N PHE A 720 -8.60 29.17 10.38
CA PHE A 720 -9.60 29.85 11.21
C PHE A 720 -9.02 30.83 12.25
N PHE A 721 -7.70 31.02 12.23
CA PHE A 721 -7.00 32.01 13.06
C PHE A 721 -5.84 32.62 12.27
N ILE A 722 -5.40 33.80 12.70
CA ILE A 722 -4.23 34.49 12.16
C ILE A 722 -3.08 34.32 13.15
N PRO A 723 -1.96 33.68 12.73
CA PRO A 723 -0.76 33.63 13.55
C PRO A 723 -0.11 35.02 13.59
N ASN A 724 0.08 35.58 14.77
CA ASN A 724 0.77 36.86 14.91
C ASN A 724 2.29 36.64 15.00
N PRO A 725 3.12 37.40 14.25
CA PRO A 725 4.56 37.30 14.38
C PRO A 725 5.03 37.86 15.73
N GLY A 726 5.63 37.03 16.58
CA GLY A 726 6.25 37.43 17.86
C GLY A 726 5.58 36.84 19.12
N PHE A 727 5.67 37.56 20.25
CA PHE A 727 5.06 37.21 21.55
C PHE A 727 3.56 37.59 21.64
N LEU A 728 2.96 38.12 20.57
CA LEU A 728 1.55 38.52 20.56
C LEU A 728 0.65 37.28 20.40
N PRO A 729 -0.50 37.22 21.11
CA PRO A 729 -1.41 36.09 21.02
C PRO A 729 -2.01 36.00 19.61
N ASN A 730 -2.27 34.77 19.16
CA ASN A 730 -3.02 34.53 17.92
C ASN A 730 -4.39 35.22 17.98
N MET A 731 -4.97 35.51 16.82
CA MET A 731 -6.30 36.13 16.72
C MET A 731 -7.25 35.25 15.92
N VAL A 732 -8.53 35.26 16.27
CA VAL A 732 -9.57 34.59 15.47
C VAL A 732 -9.62 35.28 14.10
N HIS A 733 -9.80 34.50 13.03
CA HIS A 733 -9.79 35.06 11.69
C HIS A 733 -11.02 35.96 11.44
N PRO A 734 -10.87 37.24 11.06
CA PRO A 734 -12.01 38.18 10.90
C PRO A 734 -13.05 37.75 9.85
N ALA A 735 -12.65 36.95 8.86
CA ALA A 735 -13.60 36.37 7.90
C ALA A 735 -14.65 35.46 8.56
N ILE A 736 -14.43 34.95 9.78
CA ILE A 736 -15.41 34.12 10.48
C ILE A 736 -16.63 34.96 10.82
N GLU A 737 -16.45 36.03 11.60
CA GLU A 737 -17.50 36.97 11.99
C GLU A 737 -18.22 37.54 10.76
N LYS A 738 -17.45 37.95 9.74
CA LYS A 738 -18.02 38.47 8.49
C LYS A 738 -18.90 37.45 7.76
N GLU A 739 -18.49 36.18 7.71
CA GLU A 739 -19.29 35.13 7.07
C GLU A 739 -20.50 34.79 7.93
N HIS A 740 -20.36 34.68 9.26
CA HIS A 740 -21.48 34.38 10.16
C HIS A 740 -22.57 35.44 10.08
N ASP A 741 -22.20 36.71 10.09
CA ASP A 741 -23.10 37.84 9.83
C ASP A 741 -23.81 37.75 8.48
N LYS A 742 -23.10 37.33 7.43
CA LYS A 742 -23.69 37.13 6.09
C LYS A 742 -24.72 35.99 6.15
N LEU A 743 -24.40 34.88 6.79
CA LEU A 743 -25.29 33.72 6.92
C LEU A 743 -26.56 34.05 7.71
N ILE A 744 -26.45 34.83 8.80
CA ILE A 744 -27.60 35.30 9.59
C ILE A 744 -28.51 36.20 8.74
N ARG A 745 -27.94 37.17 8.00
CA ARG A 745 -28.72 38.02 7.09
C ARG A 745 -29.39 37.23 5.96
N SER A 746 -28.70 36.22 5.43
CA SER A 746 -29.22 35.31 4.41
C SER A 746 -30.40 34.50 4.97
N ALA A 747 -30.28 33.95 6.18
CA ALA A 747 -31.33 33.22 6.88
C ALA A 747 -32.57 34.08 7.17
N ARG A 748 -32.40 35.34 7.57
CA ARG A 748 -33.50 36.32 7.73
C ARG A 748 -34.36 36.44 6.47
N SER A 749 -33.75 36.39 5.29
CA SER A 749 -34.48 36.49 4.03
C SER A 749 -35.32 35.25 3.71
N ARG A 750 -35.02 34.10 4.31
CA ARG A 750 -35.73 32.84 4.12
C ARG A 750 -36.81 32.58 5.17
N GLY A 751 -36.61 33.04 6.40
CA GLY A 751 -37.63 32.96 7.45
C GLY A 751 -37.09 33.28 8.84
N HIS A 752 -37.95 33.81 9.70
CA HIS A 752 -37.61 34.16 11.09
C HIS A 752 -37.15 32.95 11.91
N ARG A 753 -37.73 31.76 11.66
CA ARG A 753 -37.31 30.51 12.32
C ARG A 753 -35.88 30.13 11.96
N GLU A 754 -35.54 30.14 10.68
CA GLU A 754 -34.18 29.82 10.21
C GLU A 754 -33.18 30.86 10.74
N GLU A 755 -33.53 32.14 10.70
CA GLU A 755 -32.72 33.22 11.27
C GLU A 755 -32.38 32.96 12.74
N LYS A 756 -33.40 32.72 13.57
CA LYS A 756 -33.24 32.49 15.01
C LYS A 756 -32.33 31.28 15.29
N ALA A 757 -32.48 30.21 14.51
CA ALA A 757 -31.66 29.01 14.66
C ALA A 757 -30.19 29.25 14.27
N VAL A 758 -29.97 29.91 13.12
CA VAL A 758 -28.62 30.21 12.60
C VAL A 758 -27.91 31.22 13.52
N GLU A 759 -28.58 32.30 13.91
CA GLU A 759 -28.06 33.31 14.84
C GLU A 759 -27.68 32.68 16.18
N PHE A 760 -28.55 31.84 16.75
CA PHE A 760 -28.27 31.14 18.00
C PHE A 760 -27.01 30.28 17.90
N MET A 761 -26.87 29.46 16.85
CA MET A 761 -25.74 28.55 16.75
C MET A 761 -24.42 29.29 16.45
N LEU A 762 -24.42 30.18 15.47
CA LEU A 762 -23.22 30.90 15.04
C LEU A 762 -22.73 31.86 16.13
N GLY A 763 -23.63 32.60 16.78
CA GLY A 763 -23.28 33.45 17.92
C GLY A 763 -22.62 32.66 19.05
N ARG A 764 -23.14 31.47 19.37
CA ARG A 764 -22.53 30.59 20.38
C ARG A 764 -21.19 29.99 19.96
N LEU A 765 -20.98 29.73 18.66
CA LEU A 765 -19.67 29.33 18.16
C LEU A 765 -18.63 30.42 18.43
N GLU A 766 -18.94 31.67 18.10
CA GLU A 766 -18.02 32.80 18.31
C GLU A 766 -17.79 33.11 19.80
N GLU A 767 -18.84 33.05 20.61
CA GLU A 767 -18.80 33.37 22.05
C GLU A 767 -18.05 32.33 22.87
N SER A 768 -18.11 31.05 22.50
CA SER A 768 -17.76 29.96 23.42
C SER A 768 -16.98 28.80 22.79
N VAL A 769 -16.78 28.75 21.47
CA VAL A 769 -16.09 27.62 20.79
C VAL A 769 -14.85 28.10 20.05
N LEU A 770 -14.99 29.09 19.17
CA LEU A 770 -13.92 29.68 18.36
C LEU A 770 -13.14 30.75 19.15
N LYS A 771 -12.65 30.38 20.34
CA LYS A 771 -11.78 31.23 21.17
C LYS A 771 -10.33 30.79 21.08
N ILE A 772 -9.41 31.75 21.01
CA ILE A 772 -7.97 31.45 20.95
C ILE A 772 -7.50 30.76 22.22
N ASP A 773 -7.93 31.28 23.37
CA ASP A 773 -7.68 30.67 24.68
C ASP A 773 -8.47 29.34 24.81
N PRO A 774 -7.80 28.18 24.94
CA PRO A 774 -8.46 26.88 25.02
C PRO A 774 -9.26 26.68 26.30
N GLU A 775 -8.96 27.39 27.39
CA GLU A 775 -9.70 27.25 28.67
C GLU A 775 -11.07 27.92 28.63
N ARG A 776 -11.25 28.87 27.71
CA ARG A 776 -12.54 29.54 27.49
C ARG A 776 -13.49 28.74 26.59
N ARG A 777 -13.02 27.64 26.00
CA ARG A 777 -13.85 26.81 25.11
C ARG A 777 -14.73 25.89 25.93
N ILE A 778 -16.01 25.81 25.57
CA ILE A 778 -16.95 24.85 26.17
C ILE A 778 -16.60 23.41 25.78
N SER A 779 -17.18 22.41 26.44
CA SER A 779 -16.96 21.00 26.11
C SER A 779 -17.77 20.55 24.89
N ALA A 780 -17.35 19.43 24.26
CA ALA A 780 -18.11 18.82 23.16
C ALA A 780 -19.55 18.43 23.58
N ALA A 781 -19.76 18.03 24.84
CA ALA A 781 -21.09 17.78 25.41
C ALA A 781 -21.99 19.03 25.35
N ARG A 782 -21.43 20.20 25.67
CA ARG A 782 -22.18 21.47 25.59
C ARG A 782 -22.43 21.90 24.15
N VAL A 783 -21.49 21.65 23.22
CA VAL A 783 -21.72 21.87 21.78
C VAL A 783 -22.87 20.99 21.27
N LYS A 784 -22.95 19.73 21.72
CA LYS A 784 -24.09 18.84 21.43
C LYS A 784 -25.41 19.47 21.92
N ASP A 785 -25.46 19.95 23.16
CA ASP A 785 -26.67 20.59 23.70
C ASP A 785 -27.10 21.81 22.89
N LEU A 786 -26.14 22.63 22.43
CA LEU A 786 -26.41 23.79 21.56
C LEU A 786 -27.01 23.36 20.22
N LEU A 787 -26.41 22.37 19.54
CA LEU A 787 -26.95 21.82 18.29
C LEU A 787 -28.34 21.20 18.47
N GLY A 788 -28.58 20.53 19.60
CA GLY A 788 -29.88 20.00 19.97
C GLY A 788 -30.94 21.11 20.13
N GLU A 789 -30.57 22.25 20.70
CA GLU A 789 -31.46 23.42 20.77
C GLU A 789 -31.70 24.04 19.39
N THR A 790 -30.65 24.23 18.58
CA THR A 790 -30.78 24.68 17.18
C THR A 790 -31.72 23.79 16.38
N PHE A 791 -31.62 22.47 16.55
CA PHE A 791 -32.55 21.51 15.94
C PHE A 791 -33.99 21.74 16.40
N ARG A 792 -34.22 21.94 17.71
CA ARG A 792 -35.57 22.20 18.25
C ARG A 792 -36.16 23.48 17.66
N ILE A 793 -35.37 24.55 17.57
CA ILE A 793 -35.81 25.83 16.97
C ILE A 793 -36.26 25.60 15.51
N LEU A 794 -35.49 24.85 14.72
CA LEU A 794 -35.83 24.53 13.32
C LEU A 794 -37.07 23.62 13.17
N LYS A 795 -37.46 22.88 14.22
CA LYS A 795 -38.64 22.00 14.20
C LYS A 795 -39.86 22.56 14.91
N GLN A 796 -39.79 23.76 15.51
CA GLN A 796 -40.95 24.38 16.15
C GLN A 796 -42.04 24.74 15.13
N PRO A 797 -43.32 24.43 15.39
CA PRO A 797 -44.43 24.85 14.53
C PRO A 797 -44.49 26.38 14.47
N GLU A 798 -44.79 26.92 13.29
CA GLU A 798 -44.83 28.37 13.03
C GLU A 798 -45.94 29.02 13.87
N ASP A 799 -45.57 29.95 14.73
CA ASP A 799 -46.54 30.71 15.51
C ASP A 799 -47.27 31.68 14.58
N ARG A 800 -48.56 31.42 14.31
CA ARG A 800 -49.41 32.18 13.38
C ARG A 800 -49.58 33.65 13.77
N SER A 801 -49.08 34.06 14.94
CA SER A 801 -49.14 35.43 15.45
C SER A 801 -48.06 36.35 14.85
N GLU A 802 -46.93 35.83 14.35
CA GLU A 802 -45.84 36.65 13.77
C GLU A 802 -46.03 36.94 12.27
N VAL A 803 -46.81 36.13 11.56
CA VAL A 803 -47.12 36.33 10.12
C VAL A 803 -47.92 37.62 9.88
N LEU A 804 -48.66 38.12 10.87
CA LEU A 804 -49.43 39.36 10.75
C LEU A 804 -48.57 40.62 10.85
N ASN A 805 -47.35 40.54 11.38
CA ASN A 805 -46.46 41.70 11.59
C ASN A 805 -45.38 41.86 10.49
N SER A 806 -45.25 40.90 9.56
CA SER A 806 -44.25 40.94 8.48
C SER A 806 -44.77 41.47 7.13
N ILE A 807 -46.06 41.76 7.00
CA ILE A 807 -46.62 42.39 5.80
C ILE A 807 -46.41 43.91 5.86
N LYS A 808 -45.28 44.38 5.33
CA LYS A 808 -45.15 45.79 4.89
C LYS A 808 -45.66 45.94 3.45
N PRO A 809 -46.43 46.99 3.13
CA PRO A 809 -46.99 47.18 1.79
C PRO A 809 -45.89 47.49 0.77
N PRO A 810 -46.08 47.14 -0.52
CA PRO A 810 -45.06 47.34 -1.54
C PRO A 810 -44.86 48.83 -1.82
N HIS A 811 -43.69 49.37 -1.45
CA HIS A 811 -43.29 50.70 -1.89
C HIS A 811 -42.89 50.67 -3.37
N THR A 812 -43.76 51.28 -4.16
CA THR A 812 -43.56 51.83 -5.50
C THR A 812 -42.23 52.56 -5.68
N ARG A 813 -41.22 51.91 -6.29
CA ARG A 813 -40.12 52.59 -7.03
C ARG A 813 -39.60 51.70 -8.17
N LEU A 814 -40.43 51.49 -9.19
CA LEU A 814 -40.00 51.00 -10.51
C LEU A 814 -40.90 51.60 -11.60
N ARG A 815 -40.86 52.93 -11.73
CA ARG A 815 -41.39 53.64 -12.91
C ARG A 815 -40.65 54.97 -13.11
N LYS A 816 -39.33 54.89 -13.32
CA LYS A 816 -38.50 55.98 -13.87
C LYS A 816 -37.12 55.44 -14.30
N ARG A 817 -37.10 54.48 -15.22
CA ARG A 817 -35.90 54.15 -16.05
C ARG A 817 -36.21 53.13 -17.16
N VAL A 818 -37.25 53.40 -17.96
CA VAL A 818 -37.40 52.83 -19.32
C VAL A 818 -37.94 53.92 -20.22
N GLY A 819 -37.18 55.02 -20.33
CA GLY A 819 -37.58 56.22 -21.05
C GLY A 819 -36.43 56.85 -21.83
N SER A 820 -35.52 56.04 -22.41
CA SER A 820 -34.53 56.60 -23.33
C SER A 820 -33.94 55.67 -24.41
N ILE A 821 -34.53 54.50 -24.76
CA ILE A 821 -33.96 53.65 -25.84
C ILE A 821 -35.02 53.05 -26.80
N LEU A 822 -36.21 53.63 -26.95
CA LEU A 822 -37.15 53.20 -28.02
C LEU A 822 -38.00 54.37 -28.58
N GLN A 823 -37.32 55.40 -29.10
CA GLN A 823 -37.89 56.35 -30.06
C GLN A 823 -36.87 56.57 -31.19
N THR A 824 -36.78 55.60 -32.08
CA THR A 824 -36.33 55.70 -33.48
C THR A 824 -36.75 54.40 -34.15
N PHE A 825 -37.19 54.46 -35.41
CA PHE A 825 -38.02 53.47 -36.14
C PHE A 825 -39.50 53.55 -35.73
N GLY A 826 -40.40 54.20 -36.48
CA GLY A 826 -40.41 54.38 -37.93
C GLY A 826 -41.76 53.87 -38.40
N SER A 827 -42.69 54.79 -38.63
CA SER A 827 -43.98 54.57 -39.24
C SER A 827 -43.83 53.93 -40.63
N GLY A 828 -44.75 53.04 -40.99
CA GLY A 828 -44.94 52.66 -42.38
C GLY A 828 -45.72 51.38 -42.59
N LYS A 829 -47.04 51.53 -42.81
CA LYS A 829 -47.91 50.82 -43.78
C LYS A 829 -47.76 49.29 -43.85
N ARG A 830 -48.80 48.48 -43.69
CA ARG A 830 -50.14 48.58 -44.27
C ARG A 830 -51.04 47.56 -43.59
#